data_AF-A0A966B6K0-F1
#
_entry.id   AF-A0A966B6K0-F1
#
_cell.length_a   1.000
_cell.length_b   1.000
_cell.length_c   1.000
_cell.angle_alpha   90.00
_cell.angle_beta   90.00
_cell.angle_gamma   90.00
#
_symmetry.space_group_name_H-M   'P 1'
#
loop_
_entity.id
_entity.type
_entity.pdbx_description
1 polymer ?
#
loop_
_entity_poly.entity_id
_entity_poly.type
_entity_poly.pdbx_seq_one_letter_code
_entity_poly.pdbx_strand_id
1 'polypeptide(L)'
;MKNAQVERFTHQFIIYEGNGLPERYEGKLFGVDVLHNKLVLSEVLNDGSTFQTKDITPVMSSKDPWFRPVMVTDSPDGSIYVADWYDRQVNHYRNHEGQIDHELGRVYRIRTKGKVTFNNKTNLTDLSKIDLLEATRSDSRWLRRSALVELRRRYNINEITELKRKQPLNASELELLLGTDKLIPIKDITDIGLRGYAVRRFAGKAISEKHRNALIELAIVEESPEVVSQLIAVSKRMDSNDGFKIVKNVLSRNLFDSDPHIPLLIWWSIESKAESDVAAIKELFSDNNIWRNKIVRNDVIGRIMRRYASQETIEGYLMCAFLLKNAVDQEVKKTLISGFSKALRGKQIGVMPKALLTQFDATKDLLPLPLRIRINSKGAVDEAIVLLTNKNTPTSSLVELVSTLGFVNSEAAIDAIKSLLSNGAHKDVQVACLAVLSAYCADNEVKKLAFNKALSREAMIREAALDLLASELSAALFLVDRCKEGKFSLKNANASMHEKLRAHEDQSINRYLGKLFKNIDSKITDTQEREIVRIKEIVSTGGGNPKNGEKTFTRLCIGCHKMFDKGGEIGPDLTSYQRNDKDALLMSLVAPGAEIREGYENVIIKTKSDTVHSGFLVEDTAKYVAIRELSGASRVFERNQIKSLANTDVSLMPQGLLNGIDDNTLKDFFAYLRSTTPPF
;
A
#
# COMPACT_ATOMS: atom_id res chain seq x y z
N MET A 1 11.41 5.58 -6.85
CA MET A 1 11.30 6.47 -8.01
C MET A 1 10.45 7.68 -7.64
N LYS A 2 11.03 8.89 -7.65
CA LYS A 2 10.22 10.12 -7.68
C LYS A 2 9.65 10.22 -9.10
N ASN A 3 8.33 10.18 -9.24
CA ASN A 3 7.68 10.22 -10.55
C ASN A 3 7.85 11.60 -11.19
N ALA A 4 8.03 11.64 -12.52
CA ALA A 4 7.90 12.88 -13.29
C ALA A 4 6.46 13.43 -13.18
N GLN A 5 6.29 14.74 -13.28
CA GLN A 5 4.98 15.43 -13.26
C GLN A 5 4.13 15.20 -14.55
N VAL A 6 4.19 13.97 -15.12
CA VAL A 6 3.56 13.49 -16.38
C VAL A 6 4.32 13.97 -17.64
N GLU A 7 4.55 13.20 -18.72
CA GLU A 7 4.03 11.88 -19.13
C GLU A 7 5.11 10.93 -19.65
N ARG A 8 5.09 9.68 -19.16
CA ARG A 8 5.63 8.51 -19.82
C ARG A 8 4.75 7.31 -19.46
N PHE A 9 4.23 6.56 -20.43
CA PHE A 9 3.71 5.22 -20.19
C PHE A 9 4.44 4.21 -21.08
N THR A 10 5.47 3.57 -20.51
CA THR A 10 6.33 2.62 -21.21
C THR A 10 6.30 1.26 -20.53
N HIS A 11 5.68 0.27 -21.18
CA HIS A 11 5.73 -1.14 -20.78
C HIS A 11 6.92 -1.91 -21.39
N GLN A 12 7.61 -1.33 -22.38
CA GLN A 12 8.72 -1.95 -23.11
C GLN A 12 9.79 -0.90 -23.43
N PHE A 13 11.04 -1.21 -23.11
CA PHE A 13 12.15 -0.31 -23.36
C PHE A 13 13.45 -1.05 -23.63
N ILE A 14 14.40 -0.33 -24.25
CA ILE A 14 15.81 -0.73 -24.31
C ILE A 14 16.69 0.39 -23.76
N ILE A 15 17.82 0.01 -23.16
CA ILE A 15 18.98 0.89 -23.05
C ILE A 15 19.81 0.62 -24.31
N TYR A 16 20.03 1.63 -25.12
CA TYR A 16 20.69 1.45 -26.41
C TYR A 16 22.21 1.34 -26.23
N GLU A 17 22.71 0.12 -26.42
CA GLU A 17 24.13 -0.25 -26.38
C GLU A 17 24.55 -0.83 -27.74
N GLY A 18 24.03 -0.25 -28.83
CA GLY A 18 24.37 -0.61 -30.20
C GLY A 18 25.34 0.39 -30.81
N ASN A 19 26.13 -0.03 -31.81
CA ASN A 19 27.09 0.84 -32.51
C ASN A 19 26.58 1.39 -33.86
N GLY A 20 25.27 1.27 -34.15
CA GLY A 20 24.66 1.64 -35.42
C GLY A 20 24.14 3.09 -35.47
N LEU A 21 23.41 3.53 -34.44
CA LEU A 21 22.94 4.91 -34.26
C LEU A 21 24.07 5.88 -33.83
N PRO A 22 23.87 7.20 -33.94
CA PRO A 22 24.81 8.20 -33.44
C PRO A 22 25.06 8.13 -31.93
N GLU A 23 26.26 8.53 -31.48
CA GLU A 23 26.72 8.50 -30.09
C GLU A 23 25.75 9.14 -29.08
N ARG A 24 25.00 10.18 -29.49
CA ARG A 24 23.98 10.83 -28.63
C ARG A 24 22.89 9.89 -28.10
N TYR A 25 22.72 8.71 -28.71
CA TYR A 25 21.75 7.70 -28.29
C TYR A 25 22.36 6.61 -27.41
N GLU A 26 23.69 6.51 -27.34
CA GLU A 26 24.41 5.48 -26.59
C GLU A 26 24.16 5.64 -25.08
N GLY A 27 23.84 4.52 -24.42
CA GLY A 27 23.47 4.47 -23.00
C GLY A 27 22.14 5.13 -22.66
N LYS A 28 21.41 5.69 -23.63
CA LYS A 28 20.08 6.29 -23.42
C LYS A 28 18.98 5.24 -23.47
N LEU A 29 17.89 5.52 -22.77
CA LEU A 29 16.71 4.65 -22.72
C LEU A 29 15.72 5.04 -23.81
N PHE A 30 15.37 4.10 -24.67
CA PHE A 30 14.26 4.22 -25.62
C PHE A 30 13.03 3.52 -25.03
N GLY A 31 11.96 4.26 -24.79
CA GLY A 31 10.71 3.74 -24.27
C GLY A 31 9.57 3.97 -25.24
N VAL A 32 8.77 2.94 -25.50
CA VAL A 32 7.53 3.11 -26.27
C VAL A 32 6.47 3.80 -25.42
N ASP A 33 5.74 4.74 -26.01
CA ASP A 33 4.62 5.43 -25.40
C ASP A 33 3.38 5.24 -26.27
N VAL A 34 2.62 4.20 -25.93
CA VAL A 34 1.45 3.75 -26.69
C VAL A 34 0.32 4.78 -26.65
N LEU A 35 0.14 5.42 -25.49
CA LEU A 35 -0.94 6.37 -25.24
C LEU A 35 -0.73 7.65 -26.05
N HIS A 36 0.52 8.13 -26.15
CA HIS A 36 0.85 9.36 -26.87
C HIS A 36 1.38 9.15 -28.27
N ASN A 37 1.32 7.93 -28.79
CA ASN A 37 1.73 7.60 -30.17
C ASN A 37 3.21 7.98 -30.42
N LYS A 38 4.11 7.69 -29.46
CA LYS A 38 5.51 8.15 -29.47
C LYS A 38 6.50 7.04 -29.13
N LEU A 39 7.74 7.21 -29.59
CA LEU A 39 8.93 6.57 -29.03
C LEU A 39 9.74 7.66 -28.33
N VAL A 40 9.96 7.53 -27.02
CA VAL A 40 10.58 8.57 -26.17
C VAL A 40 12.01 8.19 -25.82
N LEU A 41 12.94 9.12 -26.02
CA LEU A 41 14.32 9.03 -25.53
C LEU A 41 14.42 9.63 -24.13
N SER A 42 15.13 8.94 -23.24
CA SER A 42 15.36 9.41 -21.87
C SER A 42 16.76 9.13 -21.37
N GLU A 43 17.16 9.93 -20.41
CA GLU A 43 18.36 9.75 -19.62
C GLU A 43 18.07 8.93 -18.37
N VAL A 44 19.02 8.09 -17.96
CA VAL A 44 19.03 7.41 -16.67
C VAL A 44 20.05 8.13 -15.80
N LEU A 45 19.62 8.60 -14.63
CA LEU A 45 20.42 9.37 -13.68
C LEU A 45 20.56 8.57 -12.39
N ASN A 46 21.75 8.57 -11.80
CA ASN A 46 21.97 7.90 -10.52
C ASN A 46 21.22 8.62 -9.38
N ASP A 47 20.60 7.86 -8.49
CA ASP A 47 19.89 8.35 -7.30
C ASP A 47 20.17 7.41 -6.13
N GLY A 48 21.37 7.52 -5.56
CA GLY A 48 21.86 6.61 -4.53
C GLY A 48 21.88 5.16 -5.03
N SER A 49 21.25 4.26 -4.28
CA SER A 49 21.11 2.84 -4.60
C SER A 49 20.07 2.53 -5.69
N THR A 50 19.42 3.56 -6.22
CA THR A 50 18.46 3.46 -7.32
C THR A 50 18.79 4.48 -8.42
N PHE A 51 17.87 4.67 -9.33
CA PHE A 51 18.01 5.61 -10.44
C PHE A 51 16.71 6.41 -10.64
N GLN A 52 16.87 7.55 -11.27
CA GLN A 52 15.79 8.36 -11.83
C GLN A 52 15.88 8.32 -13.35
N THR A 53 14.77 8.60 -14.02
CA THR A 53 14.76 8.79 -15.47
C THR A 53 14.25 10.17 -15.81
N LYS A 54 14.81 10.77 -16.86
CA LYS A 54 14.40 12.07 -17.37
C LYS A 54 14.15 11.99 -18.86
N ASP A 55 12.92 12.24 -19.28
CA ASP A 55 12.58 12.27 -20.69
C ASP A 55 13.22 13.47 -21.37
N ILE A 56 13.84 13.21 -22.53
CA ILE A 56 14.58 14.19 -23.31
C ILE A 56 13.71 14.67 -24.48
N THR A 57 13.35 13.75 -25.37
CA THR A 57 12.61 14.08 -26.60
C THR A 57 11.98 12.84 -27.23
N PRO A 58 10.86 12.97 -27.96
CA PRO A 58 10.39 11.92 -28.86
C PRO A 58 11.37 11.69 -30.02
N VAL A 59 11.81 10.44 -30.22
CA VAL A 59 12.61 10.02 -31.38
C VAL A 59 11.73 9.71 -32.58
N MET A 60 10.52 9.23 -32.31
CA MET A 60 9.50 8.95 -33.32
C MET A 60 8.15 9.43 -32.78
N SER A 61 7.37 10.08 -33.61
CA SER A 61 6.00 10.47 -33.32
C SER A 61 5.15 10.34 -34.57
N SER A 62 3.87 10.04 -34.38
CA SER A 62 2.90 10.00 -35.47
C SER A 62 1.68 10.83 -35.14
N LYS A 63 1.12 11.49 -36.16
CA LYS A 63 -0.19 12.15 -36.08
C LYS A 63 -1.34 11.18 -36.36
N ASP A 64 -1.01 9.99 -36.85
CA ASP A 64 -1.97 8.91 -37.09
C ASP A 64 -2.40 8.31 -35.74
N PRO A 65 -3.69 8.44 -35.36
CA PRO A 65 -4.16 7.97 -34.07
C PRO A 65 -4.10 6.43 -33.95
N TRP A 66 -3.90 5.70 -35.05
CA TRP A 66 -3.73 4.26 -35.05
C TRP A 66 -2.28 3.82 -34.80
N PHE A 67 -1.30 4.72 -34.78
CA PHE A 67 0.09 4.36 -34.44
C PHE A 67 0.23 4.02 -32.96
N ARG A 68 0.40 2.73 -32.64
CA ARG A 68 0.53 2.16 -31.30
C ARG A 68 1.86 1.40 -31.18
N PRO A 69 2.97 2.09 -30.90
CA PRO A 69 4.26 1.42 -30.71
C PRO A 69 4.19 0.57 -29.43
N VAL A 70 4.26 -0.75 -29.58
CA VAL A 70 4.13 -1.71 -28.47
C VAL A 70 5.44 -2.41 -28.12
N MET A 71 6.44 -2.36 -29.00
CA MET A 71 7.74 -3.00 -28.77
C MET A 71 8.85 -2.15 -29.35
N VAL A 72 9.98 -2.10 -28.66
CA VAL A 72 11.25 -1.58 -29.20
C VAL A 72 12.36 -2.59 -28.90
N THR A 73 13.24 -2.83 -29.85
CA THR A 73 14.39 -3.73 -29.69
C THR A 73 15.57 -3.29 -30.55
N ASP A 74 16.78 -3.53 -30.08
CA ASP A 74 18.01 -3.37 -30.86
C ASP A 74 18.22 -4.53 -31.84
N SER A 75 18.93 -4.25 -32.93
CA SER A 75 19.22 -5.18 -34.02
C SER A 75 20.72 -5.50 -34.08
N PRO A 76 21.13 -6.66 -34.63
CA PRO A 76 22.55 -7.01 -34.80
C PRO A 76 23.41 -5.94 -35.47
N ASP A 77 22.84 -5.18 -36.40
CA ASP A 77 23.50 -4.11 -37.14
C ASP A 77 23.52 -2.76 -36.41
N GLY A 78 23.08 -2.73 -35.15
CA GLY A 78 22.96 -1.52 -34.35
C GLY A 78 21.82 -0.59 -34.77
N SER A 79 20.93 -1.01 -35.67
CA SER A 79 19.64 -0.32 -35.85
C SER A 79 18.67 -0.68 -34.72
N ILE A 80 17.54 0.01 -34.64
CA ILE A 80 16.46 -0.36 -33.71
C ILE A 80 15.18 -0.64 -34.50
N TYR A 81 14.43 -1.65 -34.06
CA TYR A 81 13.11 -1.97 -34.58
C TYR A 81 12.03 -1.52 -33.60
N VAL A 82 10.94 -0.99 -34.14
CA VAL A 82 9.73 -0.64 -33.40
C VAL A 82 8.57 -1.41 -34.01
N ALA A 83 7.90 -2.23 -33.21
CA ALA A 83 6.65 -2.86 -33.62
C ALA A 83 5.48 -1.97 -33.23
N ASP A 84 4.62 -1.72 -34.19
CA ASP A 84 3.40 -0.95 -34.06
C ASP A 84 2.22 -1.88 -34.26
N TRP A 85 1.39 -2.01 -33.23
CA TRP A 85 0.19 -2.85 -33.22
C TRP A 85 -0.90 -2.32 -34.17
N TYR A 86 -0.77 -1.08 -34.65
CA TYR A 86 -1.68 -0.41 -35.56
C TYR A 86 -3.17 -0.50 -35.20
N ASP A 87 -3.55 0.09 -34.06
CA ASP A 87 -4.91 0.01 -33.54
C ASP A 87 -5.38 1.36 -33.00
N ARG A 88 -6.66 1.65 -33.16
CA ARG A 88 -7.26 2.88 -32.68
C ARG A 88 -7.39 2.90 -31.15
N GLN A 89 -7.58 1.75 -30.51
CA GLN A 89 -7.84 1.64 -29.07
C GLN A 89 -6.63 1.15 -28.27
N VAL A 90 -6.51 1.63 -27.04
CA VAL A 90 -5.58 1.13 -26.01
C VAL A 90 -6.45 0.72 -24.82
N ASN A 91 -6.74 -0.57 -24.62
CA ASN A 91 -7.70 -1.00 -23.59
C ASN A 91 -7.17 -2.11 -22.67
N HIS A 92 -7.51 -2.02 -21.37
CA HIS A 92 -7.41 -3.08 -20.37
C HIS A 92 -8.78 -3.41 -19.73
N TYR A 93 -9.83 -2.67 -20.12
CA TYR A 93 -11.12 -2.59 -19.42
C TYR A 93 -12.31 -3.11 -20.25
N ARG A 94 -12.18 -3.15 -21.58
CA ARG A 94 -13.22 -3.51 -22.56
C ARG A 94 -12.73 -4.53 -23.59
N ASN A 95 -11.91 -5.47 -23.12
CA ASN A 95 -11.43 -6.64 -23.88
C ASN A 95 -12.56 -7.50 -24.48
N HIS A 96 -13.80 -7.36 -23.99
CA HIS A 96 -15.00 -8.02 -24.51
C HIS A 96 -15.72 -7.24 -25.63
N GLU A 97 -15.37 -5.97 -25.89
CA GLU A 97 -16.00 -5.17 -26.96
C GLU A 97 -15.43 -5.46 -28.35
N GLY A 98 -14.43 -6.34 -28.50
CA GLY A 98 -14.07 -6.94 -29.78
C GLY A 98 -13.61 -5.99 -30.89
N GLN A 99 -13.24 -4.75 -30.58
CA GLN A 99 -12.80 -3.74 -31.57
C GLN A 99 -11.28 -3.70 -31.77
N ILE A 100 -10.56 -4.75 -31.40
CA ILE A 100 -9.12 -4.87 -31.67
C ILE A 100 -8.94 -5.35 -33.11
N ASP A 101 -8.11 -4.66 -33.87
CA ASP A 101 -7.74 -5.13 -35.21
C ASP A 101 -6.65 -6.19 -35.08
N HIS A 102 -6.95 -7.41 -35.53
CA HIS A 102 -6.04 -8.55 -35.45
C HIS A 102 -5.23 -8.78 -36.73
N GLU A 103 -5.53 -8.04 -37.80
CA GLU A 103 -4.96 -8.27 -39.12
C GLU A 103 -3.88 -7.24 -39.48
N LEU A 104 -3.93 -6.05 -38.88
CA LEU A 104 -3.04 -4.95 -39.19
C LEU A 104 -1.90 -4.80 -38.18
N GLY A 105 -0.75 -4.36 -38.69
CA GLY A 105 0.45 -4.08 -37.89
C GLY A 105 1.57 -3.53 -38.76
N ARG A 106 2.50 -2.80 -38.16
CA ARG A 106 3.64 -2.19 -38.85
C ARG A 106 4.93 -2.46 -38.09
N VAL A 107 6.04 -2.61 -38.82
CA VAL A 107 7.38 -2.69 -38.24
C VAL A 107 8.24 -1.59 -38.83
N TYR A 108 8.74 -0.72 -37.96
CA TYR A 108 9.65 0.36 -38.33
C TYR A 108 11.09 -0.04 -38.00
N ARG A 109 12.02 0.29 -38.89
CA ARG A 109 13.46 0.19 -38.64
C ARG A 109 14.09 1.58 -38.64
N ILE A 110 14.68 1.97 -37.52
CA ILE A 110 15.37 3.25 -37.36
C ILE A 110 16.87 2.98 -37.46
N ARG A 111 17.52 3.62 -38.43
CA ARG A 111 18.95 3.47 -38.71
C ARG A 111 19.58 4.77 -39.18
N THR A 112 20.89 4.88 -39.04
CA THR A 112 21.66 6.01 -39.57
C THR A 112 21.66 6.00 -41.10
N LYS A 113 21.23 7.09 -41.73
CA LYS A 113 21.22 7.22 -43.20
C LYS A 113 22.65 7.14 -43.75
N GLY A 114 22.87 6.35 -44.80
CA GLY A 114 24.17 6.21 -45.46
C GLY A 114 25.20 5.37 -44.70
N LYS A 115 24.95 5.01 -43.44
CA LYS A 115 25.81 4.07 -42.70
C LYS A 115 25.42 2.66 -43.10
N VAL A 116 26.29 1.97 -43.83
CA VAL A 116 26.21 0.53 -44.03
C VAL A 116 26.76 -0.13 -42.77
N THR A 117 25.95 -0.17 -41.70
CA THR A 117 26.30 -1.00 -40.55
C THR A 117 25.92 -2.45 -40.86
N PHE A 118 26.95 -3.30 -40.85
CA PHE A 118 26.94 -4.73 -41.14
C PHE A 118 26.60 -5.17 -42.57
N ASN A 119 27.67 -5.35 -43.33
CA ASN A 119 27.75 -6.30 -44.43
C ASN A 119 28.09 -7.69 -43.84
N ASN A 120 27.39 -8.72 -44.31
CA ASN A 120 27.43 -10.14 -43.93
C ASN A 120 26.46 -10.60 -42.82
N LYS A 121 25.62 -11.57 -43.22
CA LYS A 121 24.90 -12.50 -42.36
C LYS A 121 25.92 -13.31 -41.55
N THR A 122 26.53 -12.75 -40.50
CA THR A 122 27.43 -13.53 -39.65
C THR A 122 26.60 -14.56 -38.90
N ASN A 123 26.70 -15.81 -39.32
CA ASN A 123 26.07 -16.91 -38.61
C ASN A 123 26.95 -17.30 -37.42
N LEU A 124 26.49 -16.97 -36.20
CA LEU A 124 27.24 -17.22 -34.97
C LEU A 124 27.50 -18.71 -34.71
N THR A 125 26.66 -19.60 -35.29
CA THR A 125 26.88 -21.05 -35.17
C THR A 125 28.15 -21.51 -35.88
N ASP A 126 28.59 -20.77 -36.90
CA ASP A 126 29.71 -21.13 -37.76
C ASP A 126 31.03 -20.52 -37.27
N LEU A 127 30.96 -19.59 -36.30
CA LEU A 127 32.14 -18.96 -35.72
C LEU A 127 32.94 -19.95 -34.87
N SER A 128 34.27 -19.85 -34.94
CA SER A 128 35.17 -20.65 -34.10
C SER A 128 35.06 -20.24 -32.62
N LYS A 129 35.63 -21.05 -31.70
CA LYS A 129 35.68 -20.68 -30.28
C LYS A 129 36.36 -19.32 -30.06
N ILE A 130 37.45 -19.05 -30.79
CA ILE A 130 38.23 -17.81 -30.66
C ILE A 130 37.41 -16.63 -31.18
N ASP A 131 36.73 -16.78 -32.30
CA ASP A 131 35.89 -15.72 -32.88
C ASP A 131 34.69 -15.40 -31.98
N LEU A 132 34.08 -16.42 -31.37
CA LEU A 132 33.04 -16.20 -30.36
C LEU A 132 33.56 -15.47 -29.13
N LEU A 133 34.75 -15.82 -28.63
CA LEU A 133 35.37 -15.12 -27.51
C LEU A 133 35.62 -13.65 -27.86
N GLU A 134 36.10 -13.35 -29.07
CA GLU A 134 36.27 -11.97 -29.51
C GLU A 134 34.92 -11.25 -29.68
N ALA A 135 33.90 -11.94 -30.16
CA ALA A 135 32.54 -11.38 -30.25
C ALA A 135 31.94 -11.00 -28.88
N THR A 136 32.36 -11.63 -27.78
CA THR A 136 31.96 -11.21 -26.42
C THR A 136 32.51 -9.86 -25.98
N ARG A 137 33.42 -9.26 -26.76
CA ARG A 137 33.98 -7.92 -26.56
C ARG A 137 33.38 -6.84 -27.44
N SER A 138 32.55 -7.22 -28.40
CA SER A 138 31.95 -6.27 -29.33
C SER A 138 31.21 -5.15 -28.59
N ASP A 139 31.20 -3.94 -29.12
CA ASP A 139 30.37 -2.85 -28.59
C ASP A 139 28.87 -3.13 -28.75
N SER A 140 28.48 -4.07 -29.64
CA SER A 140 27.10 -4.52 -29.81
C SER A 140 26.67 -5.49 -28.70
N ARG A 141 25.74 -5.05 -27.84
CA ARG A 141 25.16 -5.91 -26.79
C ARG A 141 24.58 -7.20 -27.35
N TRP A 142 23.88 -7.14 -28.48
CA TRP A 142 23.33 -8.31 -29.15
C TRP A 142 24.42 -9.34 -29.49
N LEU A 143 25.52 -8.89 -30.11
CA LEU A 143 26.61 -9.77 -30.51
C LEU A 143 27.28 -10.41 -29.29
N ARG A 144 27.54 -9.61 -28.23
CA ARG A 144 28.13 -10.13 -26.99
C ARG A 144 27.28 -11.19 -26.31
N ARG A 145 25.95 -10.98 -26.26
CA ARG A 145 25.03 -11.91 -25.59
C ARG A 145 24.85 -13.18 -26.40
N SER A 146 24.67 -13.05 -27.71
CA SER A 146 24.49 -14.21 -28.59
C SER A 146 25.76 -15.05 -28.67
N ALA A 147 26.95 -14.43 -28.69
CA ALA A 147 28.22 -15.15 -28.62
C ALA A 147 28.39 -15.91 -27.29
N LEU A 148 28.01 -15.31 -26.16
CA LEU A 148 28.03 -16.00 -24.86
C LEU A 148 27.09 -17.22 -24.83
N VAL A 149 25.90 -17.10 -25.43
CA VAL A 149 24.95 -18.23 -25.54
C VAL A 149 25.55 -19.36 -26.36
N GLU A 150 26.14 -19.07 -27.53
CA GLU A 150 26.80 -20.08 -28.35
C GLU A 150 28.01 -20.71 -27.63
N LEU A 151 28.80 -19.91 -26.90
CA LEU A 151 29.89 -20.44 -26.09
C LEU A 151 29.38 -21.42 -25.02
N ARG A 152 28.31 -21.08 -24.29
CA ARG A 152 27.69 -21.96 -23.28
C ARG A 152 27.09 -23.22 -23.87
N ARG A 153 26.52 -23.12 -25.08
CA ARG A 153 25.90 -24.24 -25.78
C ARG A 153 26.93 -25.26 -26.27
N ARG A 154 28.08 -24.77 -26.74
CA ARG A 154 29.10 -25.60 -27.41
C ARG A 154 30.26 -26.00 -26.52
N TYR A 155 30.54 -25.27 -25.43
CA TYR A 155 31.72 -25.46 -24.60
C TYR A 155 31.41 -25.35 -23.10
N ASN A 156 32.25 -25.96 -22.27
CA ASN A 156 32.24 -25.71 -20.84
C ASN A 156 32.91 -24.37 -20.53
N ILE A 157 32.12 -23.33 -20.25
CA ILE A 157 32.63 -21.98 -20.04
C ILE A 157 33.60 -21.84 -18.86
N ASN A 158 33.53 -22.75 -17.88
CA ASN A 158 34.43 -22.76 -16.72
C ASN A 158 35.86 -23.24 -17.07
N GLU A 159 36.04 -23.88 -18.24
CA GLU A 159 37.32 -24.42 -18.69
C GLU A 159 37.98 -23.55 -19.77
N ILE A 160 37.44 -22.36 -20.05
CA ILE A 160 37.99 -21.46 -21.07
C ILE A 160 39.26 -20.81 -20.55
N THR A 161 40.40 -21.32 -21.01
CA THR A 161 41.74 -20.82 -20.64
C THR A 161 42.25 -19.72 -21.56
N GLU A 162 41.64 -19.52 -22.73
CA GLU A 162 42.08 -18.55 -23.74
C GLU A 162 41.83 -17.08 -23.35
N LEU A 163 41.06 -16.83 -22.28
CA LEU A 163 40.84 -15.48 -21.76
C LEU A 163 42.13 -14.93 -21.15
N LYS A 164 42.71 -13.91 -21.81
CA LYS A 164 43.92 -13.23 -21.33
C LYS A 164 43.63 -12.12 -20.31
N ARG A 165 42.44 -11.51 -20.36
CA ARG A 165 42.07 -10.36 -19.54
C ARG A 165 41.41 -10.82 -18.23
N LYS A 166 41.73 -10.13 -17.14
CA LYS A 166 41.16 -10.41 -15.81
C LYS A 166 40.06 -9.42 -15.40
N GLN A 167 40.15 -8.18 -15.90
CA GLN A 167 39.14 -7.13 -15.72
C GLN A 167 38.04 -7.30 -16.77
N PRO A 168 36.77 -7.50 -16.38
CA PRO A 168 35.66 -7.58 -17.32
C PRO A 168 35.34 -6.20 -17.90
N LEU A 169 35.12 -6.12 -19.22
CA LEU A 169 34.63 -4.89 -19.88
C LEU A 169 33.11 -4.78 -19.88
N ASN A 170 32.41 -5.90 -19.76
CA ASN A 170 30.96 -5.98 -19.85
C ASN A 170 30.44 -7.23 -19.13
N ALA A 171 29.12 -7.34 -19.02
CA ALA A 171 28.48 -8.45 -18.31
C ALA A 171 28.74 -9.83 -18.94
N SER A 172 28.89 -9.91 -20.27
CA SER A 172 29.19 -11.19 -20.94
C SER A 172 30.60 -11.68 -20.60
N GLU A 173 31.59 -10.79 -20.61
CA GLU A 173 32.96 -11.14 -20.19
C GLU A 173 33.01 -11.50 -18.70
N LEU A 174 32.28 -10.78 -17.83
CA LEU A 174 32.20 -11.14 -16.42
C LEU A 174 31.64 -12.57 -16.24
N GLU A 175 30.57 -12.93 -16.96
CA GLU A 175 30.01 -14.29 -16.91
C GLU A 175 30.99 -15.38 -17.40
N LEU A 176 31.90 -15.06 -18.32
CA LEU A 176 32.96 -15.98 -18.71
C LEU A 176 34.05 -16.10 -17.62
N LEU A 177 34.39 -14.98 -16.99
CA LEU A 177 35.46 -14.92 -15.97
C LEU A 177 35.04 -15.52 -14.63
N LEU A 178 33.76 -15.43 -14.25
CA LEU A 178 33.21 -15.96 -12.99
C LEU A 178 33.44 -17.47 -12.80
N GLY A 179 33.61 -18.21 -13.90
CA GLY A 179 33.90 -19.65 -13.90
C GLY A 179 35.39 -20.00 -13.77
N THR A 180 36.26 -19.01 -13.64
CA THR A 180 37.72 -19.17 -13.74
C THR A 180 38.44 -18.51 -12.56
N ASP A 181 39.67 -18.95 -12.26
CA ASP A 181 40.55 -18.27 -11.29
C ASP A 181 41.18 -16.97 -11.84
N LYS A 182 40.77 -16.54 -13.03
CA LYS A 182 41.32 -15.35 -13.70
C LYS A 182 40.60 -14.07 -13.33
N LEU A 183 39.37 -14.12 -12.81
CA LEU A 183 38.67 -12.91 -12.38
C LEU A 183 39.48 -12.21 -11.28
N ILE A 184 39.72 -10.92 -11.45
CA ILE A 184 40.33 -10.09 -10.41
C ILE A 184 39.49 -10.10 -9.13
N PRO A 185 40.05 -9.73 -7.96
CA PRO A 185 39.25 -9.55 -6.76
C PRO A 185 38.07 -8.62 -7.02
N ILE A 186 36.90 -8.95 -6.50
CA ILE A 186 35.64 -8.23 -6.77
C ILE A 186 35.73 -6.73 -6.46
N LYS A 187 36.48 -6.36 -5.42
CA LYS A 187 36.74 -4.97 -5.02
C LYS A 187 37.50 -4.16 -6.07
N ASP A 188 38.27 -4.83 -6.92
CA ASP A 188 39.12 -4.20 -7.93
C ASP A 188 38.37 -4.05 -9.28
N ILE A 189 37.14 -4.56 -9.40
CA ILE A 189 36.31 -4.37 -10.59
C ILE A 189 35.91 -2.88 -10.67
N THR A 190 36.58 -2.16 -11.57
CA THR A 190 36.40 -0.71 -11.78
C THR A 190 34.94 -0.30 -12.06
N ASP A 191 34.27 -1.00 -12.97
CA ASP A 191 32.88 -0.70 -13.31
C ASP A 191 31.92 -1.07 -12.16
N ILE A 192 31.16 -0.08 -11.70
CA ILE A 192 30.26 -0.19 -10.54
C ILE A 192 29.15 -1.22 -10.80
N GLY A 193 28.56 -1.19 -12.00
CA GLY A 193 27.46 -2.09 -12.38
C GLY A 193 27.93 -3.54 -12.50
N LEU A 194 29.12 -3.78 -13.07
CA LEU A 194 29.74 -5.10 -13.13
C LEU A 194 30.14 -5.61 -11.75
N ARG A 195 30.67 -4.74 -10.87
CA ARG A 195 30.98 -5.09 -9.49
C ARG A 195 29.73 -5.46 -8.70
N GLY A 196 28.65 -4.67 -8.81
CA GLY A 196 27.34 -5.00 -8.23
C GLY A 196 26.73 -6.28 -8.81
N TYR A 197 26.92 -6.53 -10.12
CA TYR A 197 26.50 -7.78 -10.74
C TYR A 197 27.32 -8.98 -10.21
N ALA A 198 28.63 -8.85 -10.08
CA ALA A 198 29.50 -9.88 -9.50
C ALA A 198 29.07 -10.24 -8.07
N VAL A 199 28.68 -9.24 -7.24
CA VAL A 199 28.14 -9.48 -5.89
C VAL A 199 26.91 -10.40 -5.95
N ARG A 200 25.96 -10.14 -6.86
CA ARG A 200 24.79 -11.00 -7.04
C ARG A 200 25.16 -12.41 -7.47
N ARG A 201 26.16 -12.56 -8.35
CA ARG A 201 26.59 -13.85 -8.89
C ARG A 201 27.35 -14.69 -7.87
N PHE A 202 28.19 -14.08 -7.05
CA PHE A 202 28.88 -14.76 -5.93
C PHE A 202 27.89 -15.31 -4.90
N ALA A 203 26.75 -14.63 -4.74
CA ALA A 203 25.65 -15.06 -3.91
C ALA A 203 24.66 -16.00 -4.63
N GLY A 204 25.16 -16.99 -5.36
CA GLY A 204 24.36 -18.04 -5.99
C GLY A 204 23.63 -18.94 -4.97
N LYS A 205 23.08 -20.08 -5.42
CA LYS A 205 22.35 -21.02 -4.54
C LYS A 205 23.17 -21.53 -3.35
N ALA A 206 24.48 -21.69 -3.53
CA ALA A 206 25.44 -21.99 -2.47
C ALA A 206 26.63 -21.04 -2.61
N ILE A 207 27.02 -20.41 -1.51
CA ILE A 207 28.12 -19.43 -1.47
C ILE A 207 29.38 -20.16 -1.00
N SER A 208 30.40 -20.21 -1.85
CA SER A 208 31.70 -20.78 -1.49
C SER A 208 32.37 -19.94 -0.40
N GLU A 209 33.26 -20.53 0.40
CA GLU A 209 34.01 -19.81 1.43
C GLU A 209 34.84 -18.64 0.85
N LYS A 210 35.50 -18.88 -0.29
CA LYS A 210 36.21 -17.85 -1.06
C LYS A 210 35.31 -16.65 -1.37
N HIS A 211 34.11 -16.89 -1.92
CA HIS A 211 33.19 -15.82 -2.28
C HIS A 211 32.60 -15.14 -1.05
N ARG A 212 32.28 -15.90 0.00
CA ARG A 212 31.74 -15.38 1.26
C ARG A 212 32.69 -14.39 1.91
N ASN A 213 33.97 -14.75 2.03
CA ASN A 213 35.00 -13.87 2.58
C ASN A 213 35.19 -12.61 1.72
N ALA A 214 35.23 -12.77 0.39
CA ALA A 214 35.35 -11.63 -0.53
C ALA A 214 34.19 -10.63 -0.41
N LEU A 215 32.96 -11.10 -0.17
CA LEU A 215 31.78 -10.23 0.04
C LEU A 215 31.84 -9.50 1.39
N ILE A 216 32.26 -10.19 2.46
CA ILE A 216 32.43 -9.58 3.78
C ILE A 216 33.52 -8.50 3.75
N GLU A 217 34.65 -8.78 3.08
CA GLU A 217 35.74 -7.81 2.89
C GLU A 217 35.29 -6.61 2.05
N LEU A 218 34.53 -6.84 0.97
CA LEU A 218 34.02 -5.76 0.13
C LEU A 218 33.14 -4.78 0.92
N ALA A 219 32.32 -5.28 1.85
CA ALA A 219 31.45 -4.45 2.68
C ALA A 219 32.21 -3.44 3.56
N ILE A 220 33.48 -3.71 3.88
CA ILE A 220 34.34 -2.81 4.66
C ILE A 220 34.67 -1.54 3.87
N VAL A 221 34.86 -1.64 2.55
CA VAL A 221 35.45 -0.55 1.73
C VAL A 221 34.52 0.01 0.65
N GLU A 222 33.49 -0.72 0.20
CA GLU A 222 32.64 -0.32 -0.92
C GLU A 222 31.80 0.96 -0.71
N GLU A 223 32.12 2.06 -1.38
CA GLU A 223 31.41 3.34 -1.24
C GLU A 223 30.19 3.48 -2.16
N SER A 224 30.06 2.66 -3.20
CA SER A 224 28.94 2.76 -4.14
C SER A 224 27.62 2.29 -3.50
N PRO A 225 26.60 3.16 -3.41
CA PRO A 225 25.28 2.76 -2.92
C PRO A 225 24.65 1.62 -3.73
N GLU A 226 24.91 1.57 -5.04
CA GLU A 226 24.43 0.49 -5.91
C GLU A 226 25.01 -0.85 -5.46
N VAL A 227 26.33 -0.95 -5.25
CA VAL A 227 26.98 -2.20 -4.84
C VAL A 227 26.61 -2.55 -3.40
N VAL A 228 26.55 -1.56 -2.49
CA VAL A 228 26.13 -1.77 -1.10
C VAL A 228 24.71 -2.31 -1.01
N SER A 229 23.78 -1.84 -1.85
CA SER A 229 22.42 -2.39 -1.91
C SER A 229 22.42 -3.89 -2.23
N GLN A 230 23.31 -4.32 -3.14
CA GLN A 230 23.47 -5.73 -3.48
C GLN A 230 24.07 -6.52 -2.33
N LEU A 231 25.08 -5.97 -1.63
CA LEU A 231 25.68 -6.62 -0.45
C LEU A 231 24.65 -6.85 0.66
N ILE A 232 23.79 -5.87 0.95
CA ILE A 232 22.72 -6.03 1.95
C ILE A 232 21.66 -7.03 1.47
N ALA A 233 21.34 -7.06 0.18
CA ALA A 233 20.43 -8.08 -0.36
C ALA A 233 21.01 -9.50 -0.27
N VAL A 234 22.34 -9.61 -0.32
CA VAL A 234 23.07 -10.87 -0.14
C VAL A 234 23.11 -11.28 1.33
N SER A 235 23.31 -10.34 2.27
CA SER A 235 23.38 -10.66 3.70
C SER A 235 22.12 -11.36 4.22
N LYS A 236 20.95 -11.03 3.67
CA LYS A 236 19.70 -11.74 3.97
C LYS A 236 19.76 -13.24 3.66
N ARG A 237 20.45 -13.61 2.56
CA ARG A 237 20.55 -14.99 2.05
C ARG A 237 21.64 -15.81 2.74
N MET A 238 22.58 -15.14 3.41
CA MET A 238 23.62 -15.78 4.21
C MET A 238 23.06 -16.22 5.57
N ASP A 239 23.79 -17.05 6.32
CA ASP A 239 23.50 -17.29 7.74
C ASP A 239 23.63 -15.99 8.55
N SER A 240 23.10 -15.99 9.78
CA SER A 240 23.03 -14.77 10.59
C SER A 240 24.41 -14.21 10.94
N ASN A 241 25.41 -15.07 11.17
CA ASN A 241 26.77 -14.64 11.53
C ASN A 241 27.40 -13.85 10.38
N ASP A 242 27.45 -14.45 9.18
CA ASP A 242 28.10 -13.82 8.04
C ASP A 242 27.27 -12.69 7.43
N GLY A 243 25.94 -12.81 7.45
CA GLY A 243 25.02 -11.73 7.07
C GLY A 243 25.18 -10.50 7.95
N PHE A 244 25.26 -10.67 9.28
CA PHE A 244 25.45 -9.53 10.19
C PHE A 244 26.84 -8.94 10.15
N LYS A 245 27.88 -9.67 9.73
CA LYS A 245 29.19 -9.04 9.42
C LYS A 245 29.05 -8.00 8.31
N ILE A 246 28.35 -8.32 7.22
CA ILE A 246 28.08 -7.35 6.14
C ILE A 246 27.29 -6.16 6.67
N VAL A 247 26.18 -6.40 7.41
CA VAL A 247 25.36 -5.31 7.96
C VAL A 247 26.17 -4.42 8.90
N LYS A 248 26.96 -5.00 9.83
CA LYS A 248 27.84 -4.27 10.75
C LYS A 248 28.88 -3.44 9.98
N ASN A 249 29.52 -4.02 8.95
CA ASN A 249 30.52 -3.33 8.12
C ASN A 249 29.92 -2.17 7.33
N VAL A 250 28.69 -2.29 6.83
CA VAL A 250 28.01 -1.18 6.14
C VAL A 250 27.61 -0.09 7.13
N LEU A 251 27.06 -0.46 8.29
CA LEU A 251 26.61 0.49 9.31
C LEU A 251 27.76 1.28 9.94
N SER A 252 28.93 0.66 10.16
CA SER A 252 30.07 1.31 10.79
C SER A 252 30.60 2.51 10.01
N ARG A 253 30.29 2.59 8.71
CA ARG A 253 30.80 3.62 7.80
C ARG A 253 29.96 4.89 7.78
N ASN A 254 28.70 4.82 8.20
CA ASN A 254 27.80 5.98 8.28
C ASN A 254 27.66 6.80 6.97
N LEU A 255 27.68 6.13 5.81
CA LEU A 255 27.65 6.80 4.49
C LEU A 255 26.25 6.92 3.87
N PHE A 256 25.30 6.07 4.29
CA PHE A 256 24.07 5.80 3.52
C PHE A 256 22.79 6.16 4.28
N ASP A 257 22.85 7.07 5.25
CA ASP A 257 21.67 7.49 6.04
C ASP A 257 20.65 8.28 5.22
N SER A 258 21.09 8.95 4.16
CA SER A 258 20.25 9.70 3.22
C SER A 258 19.83 8.92 1.98
N ASP A 259 20.29 7.69 1.82
CA ASP A 259 19.97 6.86 0.66
C ASP A 259 18.48 6.43 0.67
N PRO A 260 17.79 6.44 -0.47
CA PRO A 260 16.36 6.15 -0.53
C PRO A 260 15.95 4.71 -0.14
N HIS A 261 16.86 3.73 -0.22
CA HIS A 261 16.51 2.32 0.00
C HIS A 261 17.41 1.58 0.99
N ILE A 262 18.70 1.93 1.10
CA ILE A 262 19.66 1.25 1.98
C ILE A 262 19.15 1.15 3.43
N PRO A 263 18.58 2.21 4.05
CA PRO A 263 18.04 2.11 5.41
C PRO A 263 16.99 1.01 5.58
N LEU A 264 16.06 0.89 4.62
CA LEU A 264 15.01 -0.13 4.65
C LEU A 264 15.52 -1.51 4.24
N LEU A 265 16.53 -1.60 3.36
CA LEU A 265 17.20 -2.86 3.04
C LEU A 265 17.94 -3.43 4.24
N ILE A 266 18.57 -2.58 5.05
CA ILE A 266 19.20 -2.98 6.32
C ILE A 266 18.15 -3.53 7.27
N TRP A 267 17.03 -2.83 7.44
CA TRP A 267 15.89 -3.36 8.20
C TRP A 267 15.45 -4.73 7.69
N TRP A 268 15.23 -4.86 6.38
CA TRP A 268 14.79 -6.12 5.75
C TRP A 268 15.77 -7.28 5.98
N SER A 269 17.08 -7.00 5.93
CA SER A 269 18.10 -8.02 6.25
C SER A 269 18.04 -8.43 7.72
N ILE A 270 17.89 -7.49 8.66
CA ILE A 270 17.79 -7.78 10.10
C ILE A 270 16.49 -8.54 10.41
N GLU A 271 15.35 -8.06 9.90
CA GLU A 271 14.04 -8.67 10.10
C GLU A 271 14.01 -10.13 9.67
N SER A 272 14.69 -10.45 8.57
CA SER A 272 14.74 -11.82 8.03
C SER A 272 15.30 -12.86 9.01
N LYS A 273 16.04 -12.42 10.04
CA LYS A 273 16.63 -13.27 11.08
C LYS A 273 15.91 -13.16 12.43
N ALA A 274 14.94 -12.26 12.56
CA ALA A 274 14.30 -11.90 13.82
C ALA A 274 13.62 -13.10 14.52
N GLU A 275 13.06 -14.02 13.72
CA GLU A 275 12.37 -15.23 14.21
C GLU A 275 13.25 -16.48 14.13
N SER A 276 14.06 -16.61 13.08
CA SER A 276 14.86 -17.82 12.87
C SER A 276 16.11 -17.88 13.75
N ASP A 277 16.62 -16.73 14.22
CA ASP A 277 17.87 -16.65 14.98
C ASP A 277 17.86 -15.48 15.97
N VAL A 278 17.09 -15.66 17.04
CA VAL A 278 16.96 -14.68 18.13
C VAL A 278 18.31 -14.44 18.83
N ALA A 279 19.19 -15.43 18.88
CA ALA A 279 20.51 -15.31 19.50
C ALA A 279 21.40 -14.30 18.74
N ALA A 280 21.44 -14.38 17.41
CA ALA A 280 22.20 -13.44 16.59
C ALA A 280 21.65 -12.00 16.69
N ILE A 281 20.33 -11.84 16.83
CA ILE A 281 19.73 -10.51 17.06
C ILE A 281 20.16 -9.94 18.42
N LYS A 282 20.16 -10.77 19.47
CA LYS A 282 20.67 -10.34 20.78
C LYS A 282 22.12 -9.91 20.69
N GLU A 283 22.96 -10.69 20.01
CA GLU A 283 24.37 -10.33 19.80
C GLU A 283 24.52 -8.99 19.06
N LEU A 284 23.75 -8.77 17.98
CA LEU A 284 23.76 -7.52 17.23
C LEU A 284 23.42 -6.32 18.13
N PHE A 285 22.38 -6.42 18.96
CA PHE A 285 21.92 -5.35 19.84
C PHE A 285 22.62 -5.32 21.21
N SER A 286 23.61 -6.18 21.44
CA SER A 286 24.56 -6.04 22.55
C SER A 286 25.72 -5.09 22.22
N ASP A 287 25.92 -4.73 20.95
CA ASP A 287 26.92 -3.74 20.54
C ASP A 287 26.37 -2.31 20.64
N ASN A 288 26.97 -1.50 21.52
CA ASN A 288 26.61 -0.09 21.72
C ASN A 288 26.74 0.77 20.45
N ASN A 289 27.61 0.40 19.51
CA ASN A 289 27.78 1.16 18.27
C ASN A 289 26.58 1.03 17.34
N ILE A 290 25.92 -0.14 17.34
CA ILE A 290 24.68 -0.36 16.57
C ILE A 290 23.61 0.64 16.98
N TRP A 291 23.42 0.85 18.28
CA TRP A 291 22.43 1.80 18.79
C TRP A 291 22.72 3.26 18.47
N ARG A 292 23.99 3.63 18.20
CA ARG A 292 24.40 5.00 17.87
C ARG A 292 24.23 5.32 16.39
N ASN A 293 24.13 4.30 15.54
CA ASN A 293 23.98 4.50 14.11
C ASN A 293 22.61 5.13 13.75
N LYS A 294 22.63 6.13 12.86
CA LYS A 294 21.43 6.88 12.45
C LYS A 294 20.37 6.02 11.74
N ILE A 295 20.78 5.14 10.83
CA ILE A 295 19.88 4.21 10.14
C ILE A 295 19.19 3.31 11.18
N VAL A 296 19.96 2.79 12.15
CA VAL A 296 19.39 1.92 13.19
C VAL A 296 18.36 2.66 14.02
N ARG A 297 18.65 3.90 14.43
CA ARG A 297 17.74 4.75 15.21
C ARG A 297 16.46 5.10 14.47
N ASN A 298 16.58 5.51 13.21
CA ASN A 298 15.46 6.03 12.44
C ASN A 298 14.62 4.90 11.83
N ASP A 299 15.27 3.83 11.37
CA ASP A 299 14.64 2.83 10.51
C ASP A 299 14.51 1.44 11.12
N VAL A 300 15.36 1.06 12.08
CA VAL A 300 15.39 -0.32 12.60
C VAL A 300 14.67 -0.44 13.95
N ILE A 301 15.05 0.33 14.98
CA ILE A 301 14.64 0.07 16.38
C ILE A 301 13.11 0.09 16.57
N GLY A 302 12.40 1.05 15.97
CA GLY A 302 10.95 1.13 16.09
C GLY A 302 10.22 0.00 15.36
N ARG A 303 10.84 -0.57 14.32
CA ARG A 303 10.27 -1.68 13.54
C ARG A 303 10.56 -3.02 14.21
N ILE A 304 11.78 -3.23 14.71
CA ILE A 304 12.13 -4.49 15.40
C ILE A 304 11.32 -4.66 16.70
N MET A 305 11.12 -3.59 17.46
CA MET A 305 10.27 -3.62 18.65
C MET A 305 8.82 -3.95 18.27
N ARG A 306 8.32 -3.36 17.18
CA ARG A 306 6.97 -3.65 16.68
C ARG A 306 6.82 -5.11 16.25
N ARG A 307 7.83 -5.65 15.54
CA ARG A 307 7.85 -7.05 15.10
C ARG A 307 7.70 -8.00 16.28
N TYR A 308 8.55 -7.87 17.30
CA TYR A 308 8.50 -8.73 18.47
C TYR A 308 7.23 -8.52 19.32
N ALA A 309 6.78 -7.28 19.50
CA ALA A 309 5.54 -7.00 20.23
C ALA A 309 4.30 -7.59 19.54
N SER A 310 4.27 -7.60 18.20
CA SER A 310 3.16 -8.13 17.41
C SER A 310 3.04 -9.65 17.40
N GLN A 311 4.08 -10.37 17.84
CA GLN A 311 4.04 -11.82 17.96
C GLN A 311 3.14 -12.28 19.12
N GLU A 312 3.02 -11.44 20.17
CA GLU A 312 2.20 -11.71 21.35
C GLU A 312 2.60 -13.03 22.06
N THR A 313 3.88 -13.39 21.98
CA THR A 313 4.47 -14.56 22.65
C THR A 313 5.36 -14.13 23.82
N ILE A 314 5.59 -15.05 24.77
CA ILE A 314 6.53 -14.82 25.88
C ILE A 314 7.92 -14.47 25.34
N GLU A 315 8.40 -15.19 24.32
CA GLU A 315 9.71 -14.93 23.70
C GLU A 315 9.79 -13.55 23.05
N GLY A 316 8.76 -13.15 22.29
CA GLY A 316 8.67 -11.82 21.70
C GLY A 316 8.70 -10.71 22.75
N TYR A 317 7.93 -10.86 23.84
CA TYR A 317 7.96 -9.90 24.94
C TYR A 317 9.27 -9.89 25.74
N LEU A 318 9.94 -11.03 25.88
CA LEU A 318 11.30 -11.08 26.44
C LEU A 318 12.31 -10.37 25.54
N MET A 319 12.14 -10.42 24.22
CA MET A 319 12.94 -9.62 23.28
C MET A 319 12.66 -8.13 23.40
N CYS A 320 11.39 -7.72 23.54
CA CYS A 320 11.04 -6.33 23.84
C CYS A 320 11.71 -5.83 25.13
N ALA A 321 11.71 -6.65 26.19
CA ALA A 321 12.40 -6.34 27.44
C ALA A 321 13.92 -6.22 27.25
N PHE A 322 14.52 -7.14 26.49
CA PHE A 322 15.94 -7.10 26.15
C PHE A 322 16.32 -5.82 25.40
N LEU A 323 15.54 -5.42 24.39
CA LEU A 323 15.80 -4.21 23.61
C LEU A 323 15.70 -2.94 24.48
N LEU A 324 14.67 -2.83 25.33
CA LEU A 324 14.53 -1.70 26.25
C LEU A 324 15.66 -1.62 27.28
N LYS A 325 16.13 -2.78 27.77
CA LYS A 325 17.24 -2.87 28.73
C LYS A 325 18.57 -2.40 28.12
N ASN A 326 18.84 -2.76 26.86
CA ASN A 326 20.10 -2.45 26.18
C ASN A 326 20.08 -1.10 25.44
N ALA A 327 18.95 -0.41 25.38
CA ALA A 327 18.85 0.90 24.76
C ALA A 327 19.77 1.93 25.45
N VAL A 328 20.63 2.59 24.65
CA VAL A 328 21.72 3.45 25.14
C VAL A 328 21.30 4.82 25.65
N ASP A 329 20.11 5.31 25.28
CA ASP A 329 19.59 6.61 25.71
C ASP A 329 18.05 6.67 25.73
N GLN A 330 17.50 7.78 26.23
CA GLN A 330 16.05 7.97 26.40
C GLN A 330 15.31 8.11 25.06
N GLU A 331 15.94 8.67 24.02
CA GLU A 331 15.31 8.82 22.69
C GLU A 331 15.12 7.46 22.00
N VAL A 332 16.12 6.58 22.13
CA VAL A 332 16.01 5.18 21.69
C VAL A 332 14.89 4.47 22.45
N LYS A 333 14.84 4.60 23.78
CA LYS A 333 13.77 4.00 24.60
C LYS A 333 12.39 4.49 24.18
N LYS A 334 12.22 5.80 23.96
CA LYS A 334 10.98 6.41 23.47
C LYS A 334 10.57 5.85 22.11
N THR A 335 11.52 5.66 21.21
CA THR A 335 11.26 5.07 19.88
C THR A 335 10.85 3.60 19.98
N LEU A 336 11.49 2.81 20.83
CA LEU A 336 11.09 1.44 21.15
C LEU A 336 9.66 1.41 21.72
N ILE A 337 9.37 2.22 22.76
CA ILE A 337 8.03 2.31 23.37
C ILE A 337 6.97 2.71 22.34
N SER A 338 7.27 3.64 21.43
CA SER A 338 6.39 3.99 20.32
C SER A 338 6.15 2.81 19.38
N GLY A 339 7.20 2.06 19.04
CA GLY A 339 7.12 0.82 18.25
C GLY A 339 6.23 -0.24 18.91
N PHE A 340 6.39 -0.45 20.21
CA PHE A 340 5.56 -1.36 21.02
C PHE A 340 4.09 -0.93 21.04
N SER A 341 3.83 0.37 21.30
CA SER A 341 2.48 0.93 21.34
C SER A 341 1.75 0.79 19.98
N LYS A 342 2.49 0.96 18.88
CA LYS A 342 1.96 0.77 17.52
C LYS A 342 1.61 -0.68 17.22
N ALA A 343 2.36 -1.66 17.76
CA ALA A 343 2.10 -3.08 17.55
C ALA A 343 0.75 -3.53 18.14
N LEU A 344 0.35 -2.91 19.26
CA LEU A 344 -0.83 -3.30 20.04
C LEU A 344 -2.00 -2.32 19.86
N ARG A 345 -1.94 -1.41 18.88
CA ARG A 345 -3.02 -0.45 18.64
C ARG A 345 -4.32 -1.20 18.33
N GLY A 346 -5.38 -0.90 19.10
CA GLY A 346 -6.70 -1.52 18.93
C GLY A 346 -6.81 -2.96 19.45
N LYS A 347 -5.80 -3.48 20.16
CA LYS A 347 -5.80 -4.83 20.73
C LYS A 347 -5.80 -4.77 22.26
N GLN A 348 -6.45 -5.77 22.88
CA GLN A 348 -6.27 -6.06 24.30
C GLN A 348 -4.87 -6.65 24.50
N ILE A 349 -4.15 -6.21 25.54
CA ILE A 349 -2.82 -6.74 25.82
C ILE A 349 -2.95 -8.01 26.68
N GLY A 350 -2.36 -9.10 26.22
CA GLY A 350 -2.27 -10.34 26.98
C GLY A 350 -1.34 -10.24 28.20
N VAL A 351 -1.11 -11.37 28.87
CA VAL A 351 -0.21 -11.43 30.03
C VAL A 351 1.22 -11.16 29.59
N MET A 352 1.84 -10.12 30.18
CA MET A 352 3.23 -9.76 29.92
C MET A 352 4.18 -10.38 30.95
N PRO A 353 5.39 -10.82 30.54
CA PRO A 353 6.39 -11.33 31.46
C PRO A 353 6.89 -10.22 32.39
N LYS A 354 7.21 -10.59 33.64
CA LYS A 354 7.74 -9.68 34.66
C LYS A 354 8.94 -8.85 34.17
N ALA A 355 9.80 -9.45 33.35
CA ALA A 355 10.97 -8.76 32.79
C ALA A 355 10.59 -7.52 31.96
N LEU A 356 9.52 -7.59 31.16
CA LEU A 356 9.05 -6.45 30.37
C LEU A 356 8.39 -5.40 31.26
N LEU A 357 7.56 -5.82 32.22
CA LEU A 357 6.93 -4.92 33.19
C LEU A 357 7.98 -4.15 33.99
N THR A 358 9.07 -4.80 34.42
CA THR A 358 10.19 -4.12 35.09
C THR A 358 10.84 -3.04 34.21
N GLN A 359 10.96 -3.26 32.89
CA GLN A 359 11.48 -2.23 31.98
C GLN A 359 10.49 -1.07 31.79
N PHE A 360 9.19 -1.35 31.75
CA PHE A 360 8.15 -0.32 31.73
C PHE A 360 8.15 0.50 33.02
N ASP A 361 8.27 -0.12 34.19
CA ASP A 361 8.38 0.60 35.46
C ASP A 361 9.62 1.52 35.49
N ALA A 362 10.76 1.02 35.00
CA ALA A 362 12.00 1.79 34.89
C ALA A 362 11.94 2.94 33.86
N THR A 363 10.95 2.92 32.96
CA THR A 363 10.75 3.92 31.89
C THR A 363 9.37 4.58 31.96
N LYS A 364 8.75 4.57 33.14
CA LYS A 364 7.35 5.01 33.35
C LYS A 364 7.07 6.41 32.80
N ASP A 365 8.03 7.33 32.88
CA ASP A 365 7.89 8.72 32.45
C ASP A 365 7.89 8.87 30.91
N LEU A 366 8.36 7.84 30.19
CA LEU A 366 8.32 7.78 28.73
C LEU A 366 7.10 7.05 28.18
N LEU A 367 6.36 6.31 29.02
CA LEU A 367 5.24 5.52 28.56
C LEU A 367 4.08 6.44 28.19
N PRO A 368 3.57 6.37 26.94
CA PRO A 368 2.40 7.14 26.57
C PRO A 368 1.21 6.69 27.42
N LEU A 369 0.35 7.64 27.81
CA LEU A 369 -0.80 7.37 28.67
C LEU A 369 -1.68 6.22 28.15
N PRO A 370 -1.99 6.11 26.84
CA PRO A 370 -2.69 4.94 26.30
C PRO A 370 -2.04 3.59 26.64
N LEU A 371 -0.71 3.50 26.63
CA LEU A 371 -0.01 2.27 27.01
C LEU A 371 -0.11 2.02 28.52
N ARG A 372 0.07 3.06 29.35
CA ARG A 372 -0.07 2.99 30.82
C ARG A 372 -1.45 2.47 31.24
N ILE A 373 -2.51 2.93 30.57
CA ILE A 373 -3.87 2.45 30.80
C ILE A 373 -3.97 0.93 30.53
N ARG A 374 -3.46 0.47 29.38
CA ARG A 374 -3.57 -0.95 28.97
C ARG A 374 -2.74 -1.91 29.81
N ILE A 375 -1.63 -1.46 30.37
CA ILE A 375 -0.80 -2.26 31.30
C ILE A 375 -1.26 -2.10 32.75
N ASN A 376 -2.40 -1.46 33.00
CA ASN A 376 -2.98 -1.21 34.31
C ASN A 376 -2.03 -0.50 35.29
N SER A 377 -1.30 0.51 34.79
CA SER A 377 -0.45 1.36 35.65
C SER A 377 -1.32 2.15 36.64
N LYS A 378 -0.91 2.18 37.92
CA LYS A 378 -1.62 2.90 38.98
C LYS A 378 -1.87 4.37 38.61
N GLY A 379 -3.11 4.82 38.74
CA GLY A 379 -3.53 6.21 38.48
C GLY A 379 -3.66 6.60 37.00
N ALA A 380 -3.35 5.72 36.05
CA ALA A 380 -3.41 6.05 34.62
C ALA A 380 -4.86 6.26 34.13
N VAL A 381 -5.81 5.50 34.66
CA VAL A 381 -7.24 5.68 34.33
C VAL A 381 -7.75 7.01 34.86
N ASP A 382 -7.42 7.36 36.10
CA ASP A 382 -7.82 8.63 36.72
C ASP A 382 -7.22 9.83 35.96
N GLU A 383 -5.94 9.76 35.60
CA GLU A 383 -5.26 10.77 34.77
C GLU A 383 -5.96 10.95 33.40
N ALA A 384 -6.36 9.84 32.76
CA ALA A 384 -7.08 9.88 31.50
C ALA A 384 -8.47 10.51 31.64
N ILE A 385 -9.22 10.17 32.70
CA ILE A 385 -10.53 10.75 32.99
C ILE A 385 -10.42 12.28 33.17
N VAL A 386 -9.41 12.76 33.91
CA VAL A 386 -9.16 14.20 34.06
C VAL A 386 -8.93 14.86 32.70
N LEU A 387 -8.13 14.26 31.82
CA LEU A 387 -7.88 14.79 30.48
C LEU A 387 -9.11 14.78 29.58
N LEU A 388 -10.01 13.81 29.72
CA LEU A 388 -11.28 13.79 28.98
C LEU A 388 -12.18 14.99 29.32
N THR A 389 -12.09 15.48 30.55
CA THR A 389 -12.88 16.65 31.01
C THR A 389 -12.19 18.00 30.78
N ASN A 390 -10.91 17.99 30.43
CA ASN A 390 -10.14 19.21 30.18
C ASN A 390 -10.42 19.77 28.78
N LYS A 391 -10.94 21.00 28.72
CA LYS A 391 -11.30 21.70 27.47
C LYS A 391 -10.11 21.97 26.54
N ASN A 392 -8.88 21.96 27.07
CA ASN A 392 -7.67 22.23 26.29
C ASN A 392 -7.03 20.96 25.69
N THR A 393 -7.59 19.77 25.96
CA THR A 393 -7.06 18.53 25.42
C THR A 393 -7.33 18.46 23.90
N PRO A 394 -6.33 18.21 23.05
CA PRO A 394 -6.53 18.10 21.61
C PRO A 394 -7.52 16.99 21.23
N THR A 395 -8.35 17.24 20.20
CA THR A 395 -9.35 16.28 19.68
C THR A 395 -8.75 14.90 19.39
N SER A 396 -7.58 14.85 18.76
CA SER A 396 -6.90 13.58 18.44
C SER A 396 -6.52 12.78 19.69
N SER A 397 -6.04 13.46 20.73
CA SER A 397 -5.71 12.85 22.02
C SER A 397 -6.97 12.32 22.72
N LEU A 398 -8.09 13.06 22.66
CA LEU A 398 -9.37 12.61 23.23
C LEU A 398 -9.86 11.34 22.54
N VAL A 399 -9.82 11.27 21.21
CA VAL A 399 -10.22 10.08 20.45
C VAL A 399 -9.37 8.86 20.84
N GLU A 400 -8.05 9.03 20.97
CA GLU A 400 -7.13 7.95 21.37
C GLU A 400 -7.39 7.48 22.82
N LEU A 401 -7.63 8.41 23.74
CA LEU A 401 -7.93 8.09 25.15
C LEU A 401 -9.27 7.38 25.30
N VAL A 402 -10.34 7.87 24.66
CA VAL A 402 -11.66 7.22 24.66
C VAL A 402 -11.54 5.80 24.13
N SER A 403 -10.92 5.62 22.96
CA SER A 403 -10.71 4.30 22.35
C SER A 403 -9.92 3.37 23.26
N THR A 404 -8.95 3.90 24.02
CA THR A 404 -8.11 3.10 24.92
C THR A 404 -8.84 2.72 26.21
N LEU A 405 -9.61 3.64 26.80
CA LEU A 405 -10.42 3.37 27.98
C LEU A 405 -11.52 2.33 27.72
N GLY A 406 -12.00 2.22 26.48
CA GLY A 406 -12.95 1.17 26.09
C GLY A 406 -12.45 -0.27 26.26
N PHE A 407 -11.13 -0.48 26.39
CA PHE A 407 -10.55 -1.80 26.67
C PHE A 407 -10.34 -2.08 28.16
N VAL A 408 -10.66 -1.13 29.04
CA VAL A 408 -10.48 -1.25 30.49
C VAL A 408 -11.83 -1.41 31.17
N ASN A 409 -11.93 -2.38 32.08
CA ASN A 409 -13.12 -2.59 32.89
C ASN A 409 -13.18 -1.59 34.05
N SER A 410 -13.57 -0.34 33.79
CA SER A 410 -13.69 0.73 34.79
C SER A 410 -15.00 1.50 34.62
N GLU A 411 -15.90 1.40 35.61
CA GLU A 411 -17.18 2.13 35.62
C GLU A 411 -16.97 3.64 35.53
N ALA A 412 -16.01 4.19 36.30
CA ALA A 412 -15.67 5.61 36.29
C ALA A 412 -15.24 6.11 34.89
N ALA A 413 -14.52 5.28 34.13
CA ALA A 413 -14.13 5.62 32.76
C ALA A 413 -15.33 5.66 31.82
N ILE A 414 -16.26 4.72 31.95
CA ILE A 414 -17.49 4.67 31.16
C ILE A 414 -18.39 5.87 31.47
N ASP A 415 -18.52 6.25 32.74
CA ASP A 415 -19.30 7.43 33.14
C ASP A 415 -18.68 8.73 32.61
N ALA A 416 -17.34 8.84 32.60
CA ALA A 416 -16.64 9.96 31.97
C ALA A 416 -16.92 10.03 30.45
N ILE A 417 -16.95 8.88 29.76
CA ILE A 417 -17.28 8.79 28.33
C ILE A 417 -18.75 9.16 28.07
N LYS A 418 -19.70 8.71 28.91
CA LYS A 418 -21.12 9.11 28.83
C LYS A 418 -21.28 10.63 29.01
N SER A 419 -20.60 11.21 29.98
CA SER A 419 -20.59 12.67 30.22
C SER A 419 -20.02 13.43 29.02
N LEU A 420 -18.90 12.97 28.47
CA LEU A 420 -18.27 13.58 27.28
C LEU A 420 -19.19 13.57 26.05
N LEU A 421 -19.91 12.46 25.83
CA LEU A 421 -20.91 12.36 24.77
C LEU A 421 -22.08 13.34 25.02
N SER A 422 -22.54 13.45 26.26
CA SER A 422 -23.68 14.29 26.65
C SER A 422 -23.38 15.78 26.45
N ASN A 423 -22.17 16.22 26.83
CA ASN A 423 -21.73 17.62 26.75
C ASN A 423 -21.46 18.11 25.32
N GLY A 424 -21.56 17.25 24.31
CA GLY A 424 -21.46 17.65 22.90
C GLY A 424 -20.03 18.03 22.49
N ALA A 425 -19.05 17.17 22.80
CA ALA A 425 -17.66 17.32 22.35
C ALA A 425 -17.51 17.43 20.81
N HIS A 426 -16.29 17.62 20.32
CA HIS A 426 -16.02 17.60 18.87
C HIS A 426 -16.59 16.33 18.19
N LYS A 427 -17.05 16.44 16.94
CA LYS A 427 -17.75 15.36 16.23
C LYS A 427 -17.01 14.01 16.27
N ASP A 428 -15.70 14.02 16.05
CA ASP A 428 -14.88 12.80 16.03
C ASP A 428 -14.79 12.14 17.41
N VAL A 429 -14.80 12.94 18.48
CA VAL A 429 -14.82 12.45 19.87
C VAL A 429 -16.17 11.80 20.17
N GLN A 430 -17.27 12.42 19.75
CA GLN A 430 -18.61 11.83 19.94
C GLN A 430 -18.74 10.49 19.20
N VAL A 431 -18.22 10.38 17.98
CA VAL A 431 -18.18 9.11 17.22
C VAL A 431 -17.35 8.06 17.97
N ALA A 432 -16.17 8.43 18.48
CA ALA A 432 -15.35 7.53 19.29
C ALA A 432 -16.06 7.06 20.58
N CYS A 433 -16.76 7.97 21.28
CA CYS A 433 -17.55 7.63 22.46
C CYS A 433 -18.66 6.61 22.12
N LEU A 434 -19.40 6.83 21.04
CA LEU A 434 -20.46 5.92 20.58
C LEU A 434 -19.88 4.55 20.23
N ALA A 435 -18.74 4.50 19.53
CA ALA A 435 -18.08 3.24 19.22
C ALA A 435 -17.73 2.43 20.49
N VAL A 436 -17.15 3.07 21.51
CA VAL A 436 -16.82 2.41 22.78
C VAL A 436 -18.07 1.99 23.57
N LEU A 437 -19.08 2.86 23.65
CA LEU A 437 -20.31 2.60 24.38
C LEU A 437 -21.17 1.49 23.76
N SER A 438 -20.89 1.04 22.54
CA SER A 438 -21.56 -0.11 21.94
C SER A 438 -21.41 -1.39 22.75
N ALA A 439 -20.29 -1.59 23.46
CA ALA A 439 -20.12 -2.72 24.38
C ALA A 439 -21.03 -2.63 25.63
N TYR A 440 -21.59 -1.45 25.89
CA TYR A 440 -22.44 -1.14 27.05
C TYR A 440 -23.87 -0.80 26.64
N CYS A 441 -24.27 -1.14 25.41
CA CYS A 441 -25.58 -0.76 24.86
C CYS A 441 -26.78 -1.42 25.55
N ALA A 442 -26.58 -2.44 26.40
CA ALA A 442 -27.62 -3.00 27.26
C ALA A 442 -28.12 -1.99 28.32
N ASP A 443 -27.26 -1.05 28.74
CA ASP A 443 -27.58 0.01 29.70
C ASP A 443 -28.63 0.99 29.12
N ASN A 444 -29.71 1.20 29.86
CA ASN A 444 -30.81 2.08 29.46
C ASN A 444 -30.37 3.54 29.29
N GLU A 445 -29.38 4.02 30.05
CA GLU A 445 -28.85 5.36 29.86
C GLU A 445 -28.09 5.47 28.54
N VAL A 446 -27.28 4.47 28.20
CA VAL A 446 -26.56 4.42 26.92
C VAL A 446 -27.54 4.41 25.74
N LYS A 447 -28.62 3.62 25.80
CA LYS A 447 -29.68 3.61 24.78
C LYS A 447 -30.31 4.98 24.60
N LYS A 448 -30.65 5.67 25.70
CA LYS A 448 -31.24 7.02 25.66
C LYS A 448 -30.27 8.05 25.09
N LEU A 449 -29.00 8.02 25.51
CA LEU A 449 -27.96 8.90 25.00
C LEU A 449 -27.74 8.69 23.50
N ALA A 450 -27.59 7.44 23.07
CA ALA A 450 -27.44 7.10 21.66
C ALA A 450 -28.66 7.58 20.86
N PHE A 451 -29.89 7.35 21.33
CA PHE A 451 -31.09 7.81 20.63
C PHE A 451 -31.17 9.33 20.50
N ASN A 452 -30.81 10.08 21.55
CA ASN A 452 -30.71 11.54 21.45
C ASN A 452 -29.69 11.97 20.39
N LYS A 453 -28.59 11.23 20.22
CA LYS A 453 -27.58 11.47 19.18
C LYS A 453 -28.01 11.02 17.79
N ALA A 454 -28.87 10.00 17.68
CA ALA A 454 -29.50 9.60 16.42
C ALA A 454 -30.43 10.70 15.85
N LEU A 455 -30.89 11.64 16.68
CA LEU A 455 -31.65 12.82 16.24
C LEU A 455 -30.75 13.98 15.78
N SER A 456 -29.42 13.82 15.81
CA SER A 456 -28.48 14.85 15.40
C SER A 456 -28.57 15.17 13.89
N ARG A 457 -28.34 16.44 13.56
CA ARG A 457 -28.19 16.89 12.16
C ARG A 457 -26.85 16.46 11.56
N GLU A 458 -25.83 16.26 12.39
CA GLU A 458 -24.51 15.77 11.99
C GLU A 458 -24.58 14.30 11.57
N ALA A 459 -24.35 14.04 10.28
CA ALA A 459 -24.53 12.71 9.70
C ALA A 459 -23.69 11.63 10.39
N MET A 460 -22.39 11.87 10.59
CA MET A 460 -21.49 10.87 11.22
C MET A 460 -21.91 10.51 12.65
N ILE A 461 -22.38 11.49 13.44
CA ILE A 461 -22.85 11.24 14.80
C ILE A 461 -24.14 10.42 14.78
N ARG A 462 -25.07 10.79 13.89
CA ARG A 462 -26.32 10.05 13.73
C ARG A 462 -26.07 8.60 13.30
N GLU A 463 -25.24 8.37 12.30
CA GLU A 463 -24.94 7.03 11.82
C GLU A 463 -24.24 6.19 12.90
N ALA A 464 -23.25 6.74 13.62
CA ALA A 464 -22.60 6.04 14.73
C ALA A 464 -23.57 5.69 15.87
N ALA A 465 -24.55 6.56 16.14
CA ALA A 465 -25.56 6.33 17.16
C ALA A 465 -26.59 5.28 16.77
N LEU A 466 -27.04 5.30 15.51
CA LEU A 466 -27.90 4.26 14.95
C LEU A 466 -27.17 2.91 14.92
N ASP A 467 -25.88 2.92 14.58
CA ASP A 467 -25.06 1.70 14.55
C ASP A 467 -24.95 1.04 15.93
N LEU A 468 -24.74 1.84 16.98
CA LEU A 468 -24.81 1.39 18.37
C LEU A 468 -26.19 0.82 18.70
N LEU A 469 -27.26 1.53 18.38
CA LEU A 469 -28.62 1.08 18.70
C LEU A 469 -29.00 -0.19 17.95
N ALA A 470 -28.39 -0.48 16.81
CA ALA A 470 -28.60 -1.71 16.05
C ALA A 470 -27.61 -2.83 16.39
N SER A 471 -26.62 -2.63 17.26
CA SER A 471 -25.57 -3.62 17.50
C SER A 471 -25.99 -4.79 18.40
N GLU A 472 -27.02 -4.63 19.21
CA GLU A 472 -27.49 -5.64 20.17
C GLU A 472 -29.01 -5.67 20.20
N LEU A 473 -29.60 -6.84 20.45
CA LEU A 473 -31.03 -7.07 20.35
C LEU A 473 -31.87 -6.12 21.22
N SER A 474 -31.52 -5.94 22.49
CA SER A 474 -32.28 -5.09 23.40
C SER A 474 -32.25 -3.60 23.00
N ALA A 475 -31.13 -3.13 22.45
CA ALA A 475 -31.01 -1.77 21.90
C ALA A 475 -31.77 -1.64 20.56
N ALA A 476 -31.76 -2.67 19.72
CA ALA A 476 -32.44 -2.69 18.44
C ALA A 476 -33.96 -2.65 18.63
N LEU A 477 -34.49 -3.41 19.59
CA LEU A 477 -35.89 -3.36 20.01
C LEU A 477 -36.26 -1.96 20.53
N PHE A 478 -35.40 -1.35 21.34
CA PHE A 478 -35.60 0.03 21.81
C PHE A 478 -35.72 1.03 20.66
N LEU A 479 -34.84 0.95 19.65
CA LEU A 479 -34.93 1.79 18.45
C LEU A 479 -36.22 1.55 17.67
N VAL A 480 -36.60 0.28 17.45
CA VAL A 480 -37.83 -0.09 16.74
C VAL A 480 -39.07 0.43 17.47
N ASP A 481 -39.11 0.36 18.80
CA ASP A 481 -40.23 0.87 19.59
C ASP A 481 -40.33 2.40 19.53
N ARG A 482 -39.21 3.12 19.57
CA ARG A 482 -39.18 4.58 19.32
C ARG A 482 -39.71 4.93 17.93
N CYS A 483 -39.48 4.07 16.92
CA CYS A 483 -40.05 4.28 15.60
C CYS A 483 -41.55 4.00 15.55
N LYS A 484 -42.05 2.95 16.21
CA LYS A 484 -43.49 2.67 16.34
C LYS A 484 -44.23 3.80 17.07
N GLU A 485 -43.58 4.42 18.06
CA GLU A 485 -44.07 5.61 18.77
C GLU A 485 -44.06 6.89 17.92
N GLY A 486 -43.55 6.84 16.68
CA GLY A 486 -43.45 8.00 15.79
C GLY A 486 -42.33 8.99 16.14
N LYS A 487 -41.43 8.64 17.07
CA LYS A 487 -40.31 9.51 17.50
C LYS A 487 -39.12 9.49 16.55
N PHE A 488 -39.02 8.49 15.68
CA PHE A 488 -37.99 8.37 14.66
C PHE A 488 -38.53 7.60 13.45
N SER A 489 -37.90 7.76 12.28
CA SER A 489 -38.26 7.02 11.08
C SER A 489 -37.03 6.36 10.45
N LEU A 490 -37.08 5.04 10.31
CA LEU A 490 -36.08 4.25 9.59
C LEU A 490 -36.32 4.24 8.07
N LYS A 491 -37.34 4.93 7.54
CA LYS A 491 -37.68 4.91 6.11
C LYS A 491 -36.52 5.32 5.19
N ASN A 492 -35.64 6.20 5.67
CA ASN A 492 -34.48 6.71 4.94
C ASN A 492 -33.16 6.14 5.49
N ALA A 493 -33.19 5.11 6.34
CA ALA A 493 -31.96 4.49 6.82
C ALA A 493 -31.23 3.77 5.68
N ASN A 494 -29.91 3.72 5.78
CA ASN A 494 -29.09 3.00 4.81
C ASN A 494 -29.40 1.50 4.83
N ALA A 495 -29.15 0.79 3.73
CA ALA A 495 -29.53 -0.61 3.59
C ALA A 495 -28.75 -1.55 4.54
N SER A 496 -27.51 -1.19 4.91
CA SER A 496 -26.73 -1.89 5.93
C SER A 496 -27.38 -1.88 7.31
N MET A 497 -28.01 -0.78 7.71
CA MET A 497 -28.78 -0.70 8.96
C MET A 497 -29.90 -1.73 9.00
N HIS A 498 -30.57 -1.96 7.86
CA HIS A 498 -31.62 -2.96 7.76
C HIS A 498 -31.07 -4.38 7.87
N GLU A 499 -29.99 -4.68 7.17
CA GLU A 499 -29.33 -6.00 7.28
C GLU A 499 -28.83 -6.27 8.70
N LYS A 500 -28.24 -5.25 9.34
CA LYS A 500 -27.81 -5.33 10.74
C LYS A 500 -28.99 -5.62 11.68
N LEU A 501 -30.13 -4.93 11.49
CA LEU A 501 -31.34 -5.18 12.28
C LEU A 501 -31.94 -6.58 12.02
N ARG A 502 -31.97 -7.04 10.76
CA ARG A 502 -32.47 -8.37 10.38
C ARG A 502 -31.61 -9.50 10.94
N ALA A 503 -30.30 -9.31 11.06
CA ALA A 503 -29.36 -10.30 11.58
C ALA A 503 -29.56 -10.66 13.07
N HIS A 504 -30.38 -9.89 13.79
CA HIS A 504 -30.87 -10.27 15.11
C HIS A 504 -31.91 -11.40 15.08
N GLU A 505 -32.53 -11.65 13.92
CA GLU A 505 -33.53 -12.70 13.70
C GLU A 505 -34.79 -12.57 14.59
N ASP A 506 -35.05 -11.38 15.13
CA ASP A 506 -36.21 -11.11 15.99
C ASP A 506 -37.49 -10.86 15.19
N GLN A 507 -38.61 -11.44 15.65
CA GLN A 507 -39.90 -11.35 14.98
C GLN A 507 -40.48 -9.93 14.98
N SER A 508 -40.29 -9.15 16.04
CA SER A 508 -40.81 -7.79 16.14
C SER A 508 -40.06 -6.84 15.21
N ILE A 509 -38.74 -6.98 15.14
CA ILE A 509 -37.88 -6.24 14.21
C ILE A 509 -38.27 -6.58 12.77
N ASN A 510 -38.33 -7.86 12.42
CA ASN A 510 -38.66 -8.31 11.06
C ASN A 510 -40.06 -7.87 10.62
N ARG A 511 -41.06 -7.92 11.52
CA ARG A 511 -42.42 -7.42 11.24
C ARG A 511 -42.45 -5.92 11.01
N TYR A 512 -41.63 -5.15 11.74
CA TYR A 512 -41.53 -3.70 11.55
C TYR A 512 -40.85 -3.35 10.22
N LEU A 513 -39.70 -3.97 9.93
CA LEU A 513 -38.96 -3.76 8.68
C LEU A 513 -39.78 -4.18 7.45
N GLY A 514 -40.49 -5.31 7.52
CA GLY A 514 -41.35 -5.78 6.42
C GLY A 514 -42.53 -4.86 6.09
N LYS A 515 -42.97 -4.01 7.04
CA LYS A 515 -43.98 -2.96 6.77
C LYS A 515 -43.39 -1.74 6.07
N LEU A 516 -42.11 -1.44 6.29
CA LEU A 516 -41.44 -0.26 5.73
C LEU A 516 -40.89 -0.52 4.32
N PHE A 517 -40.34 -1.71 4.07
CA PHE A 517 -39.61 -2.02 2.85
C PHE A 517 -40.19 -3.29 2.20
N LYS A 518 -41.05 -3.11 1.20
CA LYS A 518 -41.44 -4.18 0.29
C LYS A 518 -40.30 -4.36 -0.72
N ASN A 519 -39.49 -5.40 -0.50
CA ASN A 519 -38.38 -5.86 -1.34
C ASN A 519 -37.30 -4.81 -1.68
N ILE A 520 -36.14 -4.93 -1.03
CA ILE A 520 -34.89 -4.34 -1.53
C ILE A 520 -34.38 -5.33 -2.58
N ASP A 521 -34.84 -5.20 -3.83
CA ASP A 521 -34.31 -6.01 -4.92
C ASP A 521 -32.89 -5.54 -5.27
N SER A 522 -31.98 -6.49 -5.49
CA SER A 522 -30.64 -6.28 -6.04
C SER A 522 -30.66 -5.96 -7.54
N LYS A 523 -31.85 -5.92 -8.16
CA LYS A 523 -32.07 -5.56 -9.57
C LYS A 523 -32.53 -4.11 -9.69
N ILE A 524 -32.05 -3.45 -10.73
CA ILE A 524 -32.48 -2.09 -11.11
C ILE A 524 -33.99 -2.13 -11.36
N THR A 525 -34.72 -1.28 -10.66
CA THR A 525 -36.17 -1.12 -10.86
C THR A 525 -36.45 -0.28 -12.12
N ASP A 526 -37.60 -0.47 -12.77
CA ASP A 526 -38.06 0.36 -13.89
C ASP A 526 -38.06 1.87 -13.57
N THR A 527 -38.19 2.22 -12.28
CA THR A 527 -38.07 3.60 -11.79
C THR A 527 -36.64 4.12 -11.80
N GLN A 528 -35.67 3.29 -11.39
CA GLN A 528 -34.25 3.66 -11.42
C GLN A 528 -33.72 3.75 -12.85
N GLU A 529 -34.15 2.84 -13.72
CA GLU A 529 -33.75 2.87 -15.14
C GLU A 529 -34.24 4.15 -15.83
N ARG A 530 -35.49 4.54 -15.60
CA ARG A 530 -36.02 5.83 -16.07
C ARG A 530 -35.27 7.04 -15.53
N GLU A 531 -34.87 6.99 -14.26
CA GLU A 531 -34.12 8.09 -13.65
C GLU A 531 -32.68 8.19 -14.19
N ILE A 532 -32.01 7.06 -14.45
CA ILE A 532 -30.71 7.02 -15.11
C ILE A 532 -30.80 7.69 -16.49
N VAL A 533 -31.83 7.35 -17.28
CA VAL A 533 -32.07 7.96 -18.60
C VAL A 533 -32.28 9.47 -18.47
N ARG A 534 -33.14 9.91 -17.55
CA ARG A 534 -33.43 11.34 -17.31
C ARG A 534 -32.18 12.14 -16.96
N ILE A 535 -31.39 11.65 -16.00
CA ILE A 535 -30.17 12.36 -15.58
C ILE A 535 -29.12 12.31 -16.71
N LYS A 536 -29.02 11.21 -17.47
CA LYS A 536 -28.13 11.10 -18.63
C LYS A 536 -28.43 12.15 -19.68
N GLU A 537 -29.70 12.41 -19.98
CA GLU A 537 -30.13 13.47 -20.91
C GLU A 537 -29.70 14.86 -20.38
N ILE A 538 -30.02 15.17 -19.13
CA ILE A 538 -29.66 16.45 -18.48
C ILE A 538 -28.16 16.69 -18.53
N VAL A 539 -27.34 15.72 -18.12
CA VAL A 539 -25.87 15.81 -18.06
C VAL A 539 -25.24 15.83 -19.46
N SER A 540 -25.93 15.31 -20.49
CA SER A 540 -25.44 15.29 -21.87
C SER A 540 -25.62 16.61 -22.61
N THR A 541 -26.54 17.46 -22.17
CA THR A 541 -26.69 18.83 -22.71
C THR A 541 -25.48 19.74 -22.44
N GLY A 542 -24.57 19.33 -21.56
CA GLY A 542 -23.40 20.12 -21.18
C GLY A 542 -23.77 21.35 -20.33
N GLY A 543 -22.74 22.11 -19.94
CA GLY A 543 -22.91 23.20 -18.99
C GLY A 543 -23.07 22.72 -17.55
N GLY A 544 -22.85 23.65 -16.61
CA GLY A 544 -22.77 23.40 -15.18
C GLY A 544 -21.52 24.05 -14.59
N ASN A 545 -21.63 24.57 -13.37
CA ASN A 545 -20.57 25.23 -12.64
C ASN A 545 -19.95 24.28 -11.60
N PRO A 546 -18.71 23.79 -11.81
CA PRO A 546 -18.03 22.91 -10.86
C PRO A 546 -17.93 23.47 -9.44
N LYS A 547 -17.84 24.79 -9.28
CA LYS A 547 -17.76 25.45 -7.95
C LYS A 547 -19.08 25.32 -7.17
N ASN A 548 -20.21 25.36 -7.87
CA ASN A 548 -21.51 25.07 -7.26
C ASN A 548 -21.67 23.56 -7.01
N GLY A 549 -21.21 22.74 -7.94
CA GLY A 549 -21.23 21.28 -7.80
C GLY A 549 -20.45 20.76 -6.60
N GLU A 550 -19.34 21.41 -6.24
CA GLU A 550 -18.56 21.10 -5.03
C GLU A 550 -19.43 21.17 -3.77
N LYS A 551 -20.40 22.09 -3.70
CA LYS A 551 -21.30 22.21 -2.55
C LYS A 551 -22.22 21.00 -2.43
N THR A 552 -22.74 20.51 -3.55
CA THR A 552 -23.57 19.29 -3.60
C THR A 552 -22.75 18.06 -3.23
N PHE A 553 -21.53 17.93 -3.74
CA PHE A 553 -20.59 16.88 -3.35
C PHE A 553 -20.26 16.93 -1.84
N THR A 554 -19.97 18.12 -1.33
CA THR A 554 -19.67 18.35 0.10
C THR A 554 -20.84 17.99 0.98
N ARG A 555 -22.07 18.18 0.50
CA ARG A 555 -23.27 17.83 1.25
C ARG A 555 -23.58 16.33 1.23
N LEU A 556 -23.31 15.64 0.12
CA LEU A 556 -23.80 14.27 -0.11
C LEU A 556 -22.72 13.18 -0.04
N CYS A 557 -21.50 13.49 -0.47
CA CYS A 557 -20.50 12.46 -0.80
C CYS A 557 -19.22 12.58 0.05
N ILE A 558 -18.82 13.79 0.45
CA ILE A 558 -17.51 14.05 1.11
C ILE A 558 -17.34 13.30 2.44
N GLY A 559 -18.44 12.95 3.11
CA GLY A 559 -18.40 12.18 4.34
C GLY A 559 -17.86 10.77 4.13
N CYS A 560 -18.06 10.19 2.95
CA CYS A 560 -17.61 8.84 2.63
C CYS A 560 -16.43 8.81 1.65
N HIS A 561 -16.39 9.72 0.68
CA HIS A 561 -15.44 9.69 -0.42
C HIS A 561 -14.41 10.82 -0.35
N LYS A 562 -13.20 10.51 -0.79
CA LYS A 562 -12.14 11.48 -1.04
C LYS A 562 -12.26 12.03 -2.46
N MET A 563 -12.06 13.33 -2.62
CA MET A 563 -12.00 14.01 -3.90
C MET A 563 -11.05 15.22 -3.78
N PHE A 564 -10.01 15.25 -4.61
CA PHE A 564 -8.95 16.25 -4.57
C PHE A 564 -8.35 16.43 -3.17
N ASP A 565 -7.97 15.32 -2.54
CA ASP A 565 -7.44 15.25 -1.17
C ASP A 565 -8.37 15.73 -0.04
N LYS A 566 -9.65 16.00 -0.34
CA LYS A 566 -10.67 16.35 0.66
C LYS A 566 -11.70 15.23 0.80
N GLY A 567 -12.08 14.92 2.04
CA GLY A 567 -13.18 14.00 2.35
C GLY A 567 -12.77 12.73 3.10
N GLY A 568 -13.67 11.75 3.13
CA GLY A 568 -13.56 10.51 3.90
C GLY A 568 -12.86 9.36 3.15
N GLU A 569 -12.53 8.31 3.90
CA GLU A 569 -11.92 7.07 3.38
C GLU A 569 -12.80 5.84 3.66
N ILE A 570 -14.11 6.04 3.62
CA ILE A 570 -15.12 4.98 3.78
C ILE A 570 -15.37 4.33 2.42
N GLY A 571 -15.66 5.15 1.40
CA GLY A 571 -15.77 4.75 0.01
C GLY A 571 -14.46 4.94 -0.76
N PRO A 572 -14.39 4.53 -2.03
CA PRO A 572 -13.23 4.75 -2.89
C PRO A 572 -12.88 6.24 -3.04
N ASP A 573 -11.58 6.50 -3.20
CA ASP A 573 -11.09 7.82 -3.62
C ASP A 573 -11.56 8.10 -5.04
N LEU A 574 -12.39 9.14 -5.18
CA LEU A 574 -12.98 9.53 -6.44
C LEU A 574 -12.00 10.36 -7.28
N THR A 575 -10.93 10.91 -6.71
CA THR A 575 -9.96 11.76 -7.43
C THR A 575 -9.40 11.09 -8.67
N SER A 576 -8.96 9.84 -8.52
CA SER A 576 -8.38 8.99 -9.57
C SER A 576 -9.39 8.07 -10.23
N TYR A 577 -10.66 8.14 -9.84
CA TYR A 577 -11.72 7.30 -10.39
C TYR A 577 -12.12 7.76 -11.79
N GLN A 578 -12.68 6.84 -12.60
CA GLN A 578 -13.11 7.10 -13.98
C GLN A 578 -14.41 7.92 -14.04
N ARG A 579 -14.38 9.11 -13.45
CA ARG A 579 -15.55 10.01 -13.33
C ARG A 579 -16.07 10.50 -14.69
N ASN A 580 -15.32 10.24 -15.76
CA ASN A 580 -15.72 10.54 -17.14
C ASN A 580 -16.63 9.47 -17.78
N ASP A 581 -16.68 8.25 -17.24
CA ASP A 581 -17.67 7.25 -17.68
C ASP A 581 -19.03 7.56 -17.03
N LYS A 582 -19.89 8.24 -17.80
CA LYS A 582 -21.20 8.69 -17.33
C LYS A 582 -22.11 7.52 -16.95
N ASP A 583 -22.01 6.41 -17.68
CA ASP A 583 -22.93 5.28 -17.50
C ASP A 583 -22.58 4.54 -16.22
N ALA A 584 -21.31 4.24 -15.99
CA ALA A 584 -20.85 3.65 -14.73
C ALA A 584 -21.14 4.56 -13.52
N LEU A 585 -20.94 5.87 -13.66
CA LEU A 585 -21.18 6.83 -12.59
C LEU A 585 -22.68 6.97 -12.24
N LEU A 586 -23.55 7.01 -13.25
CA LEU A 586 -25.00 7.10 -13.06
C LEU A 586 -25.57 5.83 -12.43
N MET A 587 -25.11 4.67 -12.90
CA MET A 587 -25.45 3.38 -12.32
C MET A 587 -25.09 3.33 -10.84
N SER A 588 -23.86 3.74 -10.49
CA SER A 588 -23.39 3.80 -9.10
C SER A 588 -24.19 4.78 -8.23
N LEU A 589 -24.64 5.92 -8.78
CA LEU A 589 -25.37 6.96 -8.03
C LEU A 589 -26.87 6.64 -7.84
N VAL A 590 -27.51 6.04 -8.83
CA VAL A 590 -28.96 5.77 -8.84
C VAL A 590 -29.27 4.36 -8.31
N ALA A 591 -28.39 3.39 -8.62
CA ALA A 591 -28.54 1.99 -8.25
C ALA A 591 -27.23 1.42 -7.68
N PRO A 592 -26.72 1.93 -6.55
CA PRO A 592 -25.44 1.50 -5.96
C PRO A 592 -25.35 0.01 -5.59
N GLY A 593 -26.48 -0.69 -5.49
CA GLY A 593 -26.55 -2.13 -5.22
C GLY A 593 -26.54 -3.02 -6.47
N ALA A 594 -26.62 -2.43 -7.68
CA ALA A 594 -26.61 -3.19 -8.93
C ALA A 594 -25.21 -3.72 -9.28
N GLU A 595 -24.16 -3.05 -8.83
CA GLU A 595 -22.76 -3.46 -9.00
C GLU A 595 -21.97 -3.08 -7.74
N ILE A 596 -21.56 -4.08 -6.96
CA ILE A 596 -20.72 -3.90 -5.79
C ILE A 596 -19.30 -4.31 -6.16
N ARG A 597 -18.35 -3.38 -6.06
CA ARG A 597 -16.95 -3.66 -6.34
C ARG A 597 -16.38 -4.60 -5.28
N GLU A 598 -15.58 -5.58 -5.72
CA GLU A 598 -14.80 -6.44 -4.83
C GLU A 598 -13.97 -5.61 -3.84
N GLY A 599 -14.04 -5.96 -2.55
CA GLY A 599 -13.43 -5.21 -1.44
C GLY A 599 -14.28 -4.08 -0.86
N TYR A 600 -15.45 -3.77 -1.44
CA TYR A 600 -16.45 -2.85 -0.88
C TYR A 600 -17.78 -3.54 -0.51
N GLU A 601 -17.78 -4.87 -0.47
CA GLU A 601 -18.90 -5.66 0.02
C GLU A 601 -19.16 -5.39 1.49
N ASN A 602 -20.43 -5.29 1.86
CA ASN A 602 -20.83 -5.18 3.25
C ASN A 602 -20.81 -6.56 3.89
N VAL A 603 -20.10 -6.69 5.01
CA VAL A 603 -20.04 -7.90 5.81
C VAL A 603 -20.81 -7.70 7.12
N ILE A 604 -21.55 -8.74 7.51
CA ILE A 604 -22.21 -8.85 8.80
C ILE A 604 -21.44 -9.84 9.67
N ILE A 605 -21.01 -9.38 10.84
CA ILE A 605 -20.34 -10.20 11.85
C ILE A 605 -21.27 -10.36 13.05
N LYS A 606 -21.67 -11.59 13.36
CA LYS A 606 -22.30 -11.93 14.63
C LYS A 606 -21.24 -12.49 15.56
N THR A 607 -21.12 -11.91 16.74
CA THR A 607 -20.16 -12.35 17.76
C THR A 607 -20.79 -13.39 18.69
N LYS A 608 -19.97 -14.09 19.46
CA LYS A 608 -20.42 -15.03 20.51
C LYS A 608 -21.11 -14.35 21.70
N SER A 609 -20.97 -13.03 21.84
CA SER A 609 -21.74 -12.23 22.79
C SER A 609 -23.11 -11.77 22.24
N ASP A 610 -23.55 -12.35 21.12
CA ASP A 610 -24.79 -12.03 20.39
C ASP A 610 -24.90 -10.55 19.97
N THR A 611 -23.77 -9.85 19.85
CA THR A 611 -23.71 -8.54 19.17
C THR A 611 -23.47 -8.71 17.67
N VAL A 612 -24.10 -7.84 16.88
CA VAL A 612 -24.03 -7.78 15.42
C VAL A 612 -23.26 -6.53 15.01
N HIS A 613 -22.33 -6.68 14.07
CA HIS A 613 -21.52 -5.60 13.50
C HIS A 613 -21.65 -5.63 11.97
N SER A 614 -21.57 -4.46 11.32
CA SER A 614 -21.67 -4.31 9.86
C SER A 614 -20.61 -3.36 9.35
N GLY A 615 -19.98 -3.66 8.21
CA GLY A 615 -19.00 -2.76 7.60
C GLY A 615 -18.29 -3.36 6.39
N PHE A 616 -17.26 -2.67 5.91
CA PHE A 616 -16.38 -3.15 4.84
C PHE A 616 -15.32 -4.07 5.40
N LEU A 617 -15.03 -5.18 4.74
CA LEU A 617 -13.90 -6.02 5.07
C LEU A 617 -12.59 -5.28 4.73
N VAL A 618 -11.80 -4.96 5.76
CA VAL A 618 -10.48 -4.33 5.60
C VAL A 618 -9.40 -5.40 5.49
N GLU A 619 -9.51 -6.44 6.32
CA GLU A 619 -8.54 -7.51 6.41
C GLU A 619 -9.21 -8.79 6.94
N ASP A 620 -8.95 -9.92 6.30
CA ASP A 620 -9.32 -11.26 6.81
C ASP A 620 -8.05 -12.10 6.88
N THR A 621 -7.67 -12.48 8.11
CA THR A 621 -6.51 -13.31 8.37
C THR A 621 -6.92 -14.56 9.13
N ALA A 622 -6.01 -15.53 9.22
CA ALA A 622 -6.24 -16.72 10.04
C ALA A 622 -6.51 -16.41 11.53
N LYS A 623 -6.07 -15.24 12.05
CA LYS A 623 -6.17 -14.88 13.48
C LYS A 623 -7.30 -13.90 13.78
N TYR A 624 -7.56 -12.94 12.90
CA TYR A 624 -8.55 -11.88 13.12
C TYR A 624 -9.20 -11.43 11.82
N VAL A 625 -10.36 -10.79 11.97
CA VAL A 625 -11.08 -10.09 10.91
C VAL A 625 -11.16 -8.61 11.30
N ALA A 626 -10.79 -7.71 10.39
CA ALA A 626 -10.91 -6.28 10.58
C ALA A 626 -11.96 -5.72 9.63
N ILE A 627 -12.89 -4.93 10.16
CA ILE A 627 -13.90 -4.23 9.37
C ILE A 627 -13.83 -2.71 9.59
N ARG A 628 -14.31 -1.96 8.60
CA ARG A 628 -14.55 -0.51 8.72
C ARG A 628 -16.05 -0.24 8.65
N GLU A 629 -16.60 0.32 9.73
CA GLU A 629 -18.01 0.65 9.83
C GLU A 629 -18.34 1.94 9.05
N LEU A 630 -19.62 2.18 8.79
CA LEU A 630 -20.12 3.41 8.16
C LEU A 630 -19.83 4.68 8.97
N SER A 631 -19.61 4.53 10.27
CA SER A 631 -19.16 5.63 11.15
C SER A 631 -17.74 6.10 10.81
N GLY A 632 -16.98 5.34 10.01
CA GLY A 632 -15.55 5.49 9.80
C GLY A 632 -14.70 4.79 10.87
N ALA A 633 -15.31 4.25 11.93
CA ALA A 633 -14.60 3.47 12.93
C ALA A 633 -14.10 2.14 12.34
N SER A 634 -12.87 1.76 12.66
CA SER A 634 -12.34 0.43 12.32
C SER A 634 -12.39 -0.46 13.56
N ARG A 635 -12.94 -1.67 13.41
CA ARG A 635 -13.00 -2.68 14.46
C ARG A 635 -12.24 -3.93 14.04
N VAL A 636 -11.58 -4.55 15.01
CA VAL A 636 -10.85 -5.81 14.83
C VAL A 636 -11.47 -6.84 15.76
N PHE A 637 -11.82 -8.00 15.20
CA PHE A 637 -12.42 -9.13 15.90
C PHE A 637 -11.48 -10.32 15.83
N GLU A 638 -11.17 -10.92 16.97
CA GLU A 638 -10.49 -12.21 16.95
C GLU A 638 -11.41 -13.28 16.35
N ARG A 639 -10.85 -14.18 15.54
CA ARG A 639 -11.66 -15.19 14.83
C ARG A 639 -12.40 -16.12 15.79
N ASN A 640 -11.87 -16.33 17.00
CA ASN A 640 -12.49 -17.10 18.07
C ASN A 640 -13.72 -16.41 18.70
N GLN A 641 -13.91 -15.09 18.54
CA GLN A 641 -15.04 -14.30 19.06
C GLN A 641 -16.20 -14.26 18.05
N ILE A 642 -15.94 -14.59 16.79
CA ILE A 642 -16.94 -14.58 15.71
C ILE A 642 -17.76 -15.87 15.76
N LYS A 643 -19.09 -15.72 15.78
CA LYS A 643 -20.08 -16.79 15.68
C LYS A 643 -20.45 -17.03 14.22
N SER A 644 -20.63 -15.97 13.43
CA SER A 644 -20.81 -16.03 11.98
C SER A 644 -20.29 -14.77 11.29
N LEU A 645 -19.85 -14.93 10.04
CA LEU A 645 -19.45 -13.87 9.11
C LEU A 645 -20.19 -14.13 7.81
N ALA A 646 -20.93 -13.14 7.30
CA ALA A 646 -21.67 -13.25 6.05
C ALA A 646 -21.47 -11.99 5.19
N ASN A 647 -21.18 -12.18 3.90
CA ASN A 647 -21.23 -11.09 2.94
C ASN A 647 -22.69 -10.84 2.56
N THR A 648 -23.06 -9.58 2.36
CA THR A 648 -24.41 -9.19 1.95
C THR A 648 -24.34 -8.58 0.56
N ASP A 649 -25.33 -8.88 -0.29
CA ASP A 649 -25.48 -8.33 -1.65
C ASP A 649 -26.01 -6.88 -1.63
N VAL A 650 -25.73 -6.15 -0.54
CA VAL A 650 -26.30 -4.84 -0.25
C VAL A 650 -25.17 -3.82 -0.16
N SER A 651 -25.24 -2.81 -1.03
CA SER A 651 -24.29 -1.70 -1.01
C SER A 651 -24.48 -0.83 0.24
N LEU A 652 -23.35 -0.43 0.82
CA LEU A 652 -23.29 0.53 1.93
C LEU A 652 -23.59 1.97 1.48
N MET A 653 -23.49 2.24 0.18
CA MET A 653 -23.85 3.54 -0.40
C MET A 653 -25.38 3.72 -0.38
N PRO A 654 -25.91 4.81 0.20
CA PRO A 654 -27.36 5.02 0.27
C PRO A 654 -28.01 5.10 -1.11
N GLN A 655 -29.20 4.51 -1.26
CA GLN A 655 -30.03 4.70 -2.45
C GLN A 655 -30.74 6.07 -2.42
N GLY A 656 -31.04 6.61 -3.60
CA GLY A 656 -31.83 7.85 -3.71
C GLY A 656 -31.09 9.13 -3.30
N LEU A 657 -29.75 9.12 -3.31
CA LEU A 657 -28.92 10.29 -2.99
C LEU A 657 -29.23 11.53 -3.86
N LEU A 658 -29.74 11.30 -5.07
CA LEU A 658 -30.09 12.35 -6.03
C LEU A 658 -31.56 12.79 -5.95
N ASN A 659 -32.37 12.17 -5.08
CA ASN A 659 -33.79 12.47 -4.99
C ASN A 659 -34.03 13.92 -4.54
N GLY A 660 -34.87 14.65 -5.26
CA GLY A 660 -35.23 16.03 -4.94
C GLY A 660 -34.15 17.07 -5.30
N ILE A 661 -33.11 16.68 -6.04
CA ILE A 661 -32.16 17.62 -6.64
C ILE A 661 -32.73 18.10 -7.99
N ASP A 662 -32.78 19.42 -8.18
CA ASP A 662 -33.22 20.02 -9.44
C ASP A 662 -32.19 19.86 -10.57
N ASP A 663 -32.64 20.03 -11.81
CA ASP A 663 -31.83 19.74 -12.99
C ASP A 663 -30.59 20.64 -13.12
N ASN A 664 -30.63 21.89 -12.68
CA ASN A 664 -29.46 22.78 -12.72
C ASN A 664 -28.42 22.36 -11.67
N THR A 665 -28.87 22.02 -10.46
CA THR A 665 -27.99 21.49 -9.41
C THR A 665 -27.38 20.14 -9.82
N LEU A 666 -28.10 19.29 -10.54
CA LEU A 666 -27.57 18.05 -11.12
C LEU A 666 -26.47 18.35 -12.15
N LYS A 667 -26.67 19.30 -13.06
CA LYS A 667 -25.63 19.72 -14.03
C LYS A 667 -24.38 20.23 -13.32
N ASP A 668 -24.52 21.09 -12.33
CA ASP A 668 -23.41 21.61 -11.53
C ASP A 668 -22.68 20.47 -10.80
N PHE A 669 -23.41 19.54 -10.17
CA PHE A 669 -22.86 18.39 -9.46
C PHE A 669 -22.04 17.47 -10.38
N PHE A 670 -22.59 17.09 -11.54
CA PHE A 670 -21.85 16.26 -12.50
C PHE A 670 -20.69 17.02 -13.17
N ALA A 671 -20.77 18.35 -13.31
CA ALA A 671 -19.65 19.16 -13.77
C ALA A 671 -18.48 19.13 -12.76
N TYR A 672 -18.76 19.15 -11.46
CA TYR A 672 -17.75 18.95 -10.42
C TYR A 672 -17.20 17.52 -10.42
N LEU A 673 -18.08 16.51 -10.41
CA LEU A 673 -17.66 15.10 -10.46
C LEU A 673 -16.75 14.83 -11.65
N ARG A 674 -16.97 15.47 -12.80
CA ARG A 674 -16.15 15.27 -14.01
C ARG A 674 -14.92 16.17 -14.12
N SER A 675 -14.69 17.06 -13.15
CA SER A 675 -13.54 17.97 -13.18
C SER A 675 -12.21 17.21 -12.99
N THR A 676 -11.18 17.54 -13.76
CA THR A 676 -9.83 16.97 -13.57
C THR A 676 -9.00 17.72 -12.54
N THR A 677 -9.42 18.93 -12.15
CA THR A 677 -8.75 19.77 -11.16
C THR A 677 -9.76 20.32 -10.14
N PRO A 678 -9.31 20.75 -8.95
CA PRO A 678 -10.17 21.47 -8.02
C PRO A 678 -10.71 22.76 -8.69
N PRO A 679 -11.98 23.12 -8.51
CA PRO A 679 -12.49 24.42 -8.94
C PRO A 679 -11.84 25.55 -8.13
N PHE A 680 -11.45 26.62 -8.81
CA PHE A 680 -10.88 27.83 -8.20
C PHE A 680 -11.98 28.79 -7.70
#